data_AF-A0A2N2SS58-F1
#
_entry.id   AF-A0A2N2SS58-F1
#
_cell.length_a   1.000
_cell.length_b   1.000
_cell.length_c   1.000
_cell.angle_alpha   90.00
_cell.angle_beta   90.00
_cell.angle_gamma   90.00
#
_symmetry.space_group_name_H-M   'P 1'
#
loop_
_entity.id
_entity.type
_entity.pdbx_description
1 polymer ?
#
loop_
_entity_poly.entity_id
_entity_poly.type
_entity_poly.pdbx_seq_one_letter_code
_entity_poly.pdbx_strand_id
1 'polypeptide(L)'
;ERVAIPALLALSAIHQHLVTKGLRTRAGLVVETGTVRETHHFAVLAGYGAEAVHPYLALETLQQLAGSEEAGAKYIKHFVKGVGKGLMKVMSKMGISTYMSYTGAQIFEAVGLNSALVDKYFTGTTTQVEGISVFQVMEEAIRQHVQAFSADPVLANMLDAGGEYAYRIRGEEHMWTPDAIAKLQHSTRSGKYDSFKEYAKLINDQSQRHMTLRGLFEIKPAGAPVALDEVESAKEIVKRFATGAMSLGSISTEAHTTLAIAMNRIGGKSNTGEGGEDPMRFKPITKAMKLSQIIGESRIERDLDLSAGDSLRSAIKQVASGRFGVTTEYLVNADQIQIKMAQGAKPGEGGQLPGHKVSEYIGFLRHSVPGVGLISPPPHHDIYSIEDLAQLIHDLKNANSRADISVKLVSEIGVGTIAAGVAKAKADHIVIAGHDGGTGASPLSSIKHAGSPWELGLAETQQTLVLNRLRSRIRLQVDGQIKTGRDVVVGALLGADEFGFATAPLVVEGCIMMRKCHLNTCPVGVATQDPVLRKRFTGQPEHVVNFFFFIAEEVRELMAQLGIRKFDDLIGRADLLDIKKGIEHWKAKGLDYSRIFYRPNVPASVPRMHTERQDHGLEKALDNQLIALAAPALEKGERVSIDLPVRNVNRTVGTMLSGRVAEKYDHAGLPDGTIHIRLTGTAGQAFGAFLARGITLELVGEGNDYVGKGLSGGRIIVRPQAEFRGATEDNIIIGNTVLYGATEGEVYLAGVGGERFAVRNSGATAVVEGVGDHGCEYMTGGTVVVLGQTGRNFAAGMSGGVAYVLDEDGTFEQRCNMAQVALEPLPEEFEARKGSESGDDLESFGRVDIDHLGMGDELILKGLIERHARFTASPRAREILDHWITWRTKFVKVMPHEYRRALAEMAEQRQQQLEAA
;
A
#
# COMPACT_ATOMS: atom_id res chain seq x y z
N GLU A 1 50.08 2.75 0.59
CA GLU A 1 50.62 4.08 0.20
C GLU A 1 49.56 5.08 -0.27
N ARG A 2 48.45 4.65 -0.90
CA ARG A 2 47.34 5.53 -1.30
C ARG A 2 45.97 4.93 -0.94
N VAL A 3 45.20 5.64 -0.14
CA VAL A 3 43.81 5.26 0.21
C VAL A 3 42.85 6.10 -0.64
N ALA A 4 41.84 5.47 -1.23
CA ALA A 4 40.85 6.19 -2.01
C ALA A 4 39.92 7.02 -1.11
N ILE A 5 39.66 8.27 -1.49
CA ILE A 5 38.62 9.08 -0.84
C ILE A 5 37.26 8.50 -1.25
N PRO A 6 36.29 8.32 -0.34
CA PRO A 6 34.94 7.91 -0.71
C PRO A 6 34.38 8.80 -1.82
N ALA A 7 33.96 8.19 -2.94
CA ALA A 7 33.59 8.91 -4.15
C ALA A 7 32.51 9.98 -3.92
N LEU A 8 31.54 9.68 -3.06
CA LEU A 8 30.49 10.63 -2.67
C LEU A 8 31.05 11.86 -1.95
N LEU A 9 31.97 11.66 -1.00
CA LEU A 9 32.58 12.76 -0.25
C LEU A 9 33.40 13.66 -1.17
N ALA A 10 34.20 13.06 -2.06
CA ALA A 10 34.99 13.79 -3.05
C ALA A 10 34.10 14.60 -4.01
N LEU A 11 33.08 13.95 -4.59
CA LEU A 11 32.13 14.59 -5.49
C LEU A 11 31.42 15.76 -4.81
N SER A 12 30.82 15.52 -3.64
CA SER A 12 30.01 16.54 -2.97
C SER A 12 30.86 17.73 -2.55
N ALA A 13 32.08 17.50 -2.06
CA ALA A 13 33.03 18.59 -1.74
C ALA A 13 33.31 19.48 -2.95
N ILE A 14 33.58 18.88 -4.12
CA ILE A 14 33.83 19.62 -5.37
C ILE A 14 32.56 20.33 -5.83
N HIS A 15 31.42 19.64 -5.82
CA HIS A 15 30.12 20.20 -6.19
C HIS A 15 29.80 21.46 -5.38
N GLN A 16 29.85 21.36 -4.05
CA GLN A 16 29.57 22.47 -3.13
C GLN A 16 30.55 23.63 -3.31
N HIS A 17 31.84 23.32 -3.52
CA HIS A 17 32.84 24.34 -3.80
C HIS A 17 32.52 25.11 -5.09
N LEU A 18 32.20 24.40 -6.18
CA LEU A 18 31.84 25.02 -7.46
C LEU A 18 30.55 25.83 -7.37
N VAL A 19 29.55 25.37 -6.62
CA VAL A 19 28.31 26.12 -6.35
C VAL A 19 28.64 27.42 -5.62
N THR A 20 29.41 27.34 -4.52
CA THR A 20 29.81 28.49 -3.70
C THR A 20 30.60 29.53 -4.49
N LYS A 21 31.42 29.08 -5.47
CA LYS A 21 32.20 29.97 -6.34
C LYS A 21 31.43 30.48 -7.57
N GLY A 22 30.18 30.07 -7.76
CA GLY A 22 29.40 30.41 -8.96
C GLY A 22 29.94 29.79 -10.25
N LEU A 23 30.70 28.68 -10.14
CA LEU A 23 31.35 28.00 -11.25
C LEU A 23 30.61 26.71 -11.68
N ARG A 24 29.65 26.21 -10.90
CA ARG A 24 28.97 24.94 -11.18
C ARG A 24 28.24 24.90 -12.53
N THR A 25 27.70 26.03 -12.99
CA THR A 25 27.03 26.14 -14.30
C THR A 25 27.98 26.10 -15.49
N ARG A 26 29.30 26.17 -15.26
CA ARG A 26 30.34 26.19 -16.29
C ARG A 26 31.07 24.86 -16.46
N ALA A 27 30.73 23.85 -15.66
CA ALA A 27 31.41 22.55 -15.67
C ALA A 27 30.44 21.43 -15.31
N GLY A 28 30.50 20.32 -16.06
CA GLY A 28 29.86 19.05 -15.69
C GLY A 28 30.78 18.20 -14.82
N LEU A 29 30.20 17.41 -13.91
CA LEU A 29 30.95 16.52 -13.02
C LEU A 29 30.72 15.06 -13.41
N VAL A 30 31.79 14.38 -13.81
CA VAL A 30 31.81 12.94 -14.11
C VAL A 30 32.57 12.20 -13.02
N VAL A 31 31.98 11.13 -12.48
CA VAL A 31 32.60 10.34 -11.41
C VAL A 31 33.07 9.00 -11.95
N GLU A 32 34.38 8.82 -12.03
CA GLU A 32 35.00 7.52 -12.30
C GLU A 32 35.39 6.86 -10.98
N THR A 33 34.88 5.65 -10.71
CA THR A 33 35.04 5.03 -9.38
C THR A 33 34.88 3.51 -9.39
N GLY A 34 35.63 2.82 -8.52
CA GLY A 34 35.51 1.39 -8.29
C GLY A 34 34.47 0.99 -7.23
N THR A 35 33.86 1.94 -6.51
CA THR A 35 32.97 1.62 -5.36
C THR A 35 31.49 1.53 -5.72
N VAL A 36 31.10 2.04 -6.89
CA VAL A 36 29.70 2.12 -7.34
C VAL A 36 29.31 0.81 -8.03
N ARG A 37 28.18 0.23 -7.60
CA ARG A 37 27.70 -1.08 -8.08
C ARG A 37 26.19 -1.29 -7.92
N GLU A 38 25.54 -0.57 -7.02
CA GLU A 38 24.11 -0.68 -6.77
C GLU A 38 23.36 0.60 -7.14
N THR A 39 22.08 0.48 -7.49
CA THR A 39 21.20 1.61 -7.86
C THR A 39 21.32 2.80 -6.89
N HIS A 40 21.34 2.54 -5.58
CA HIS A 40 21.42 3.60 -4.57
C HIS A 40 22.73 4.39 -4.67
N HIS A 41 23.86 3.75 -5.00
CA HIS A 41 25.14 4.45 -5.16
C HIS A 41 25.08 5.48 -6.30
N PHE A 42 24.47 5.11 -7.43
CA PHE A 42 24.25 6.04 -8.55
C PHE A 42 23.30 7.17 -8.16
N ALA A 43 22.20 6.85 -7.46
CA ALA A 43 21.24 7.85 -7.01
C ALA A 43 21.86 8.86 -6.05
N VAL A 44 22.67 8.39 -5.11
CA VAL A 44 23.37 9.26 -4.17
C VAL A 44 24.36 10.15 -4.91
N LEU A 45 25.20 9.63 -5.80
CA LEU A 45 26.10 10.48 -6.60
C LEU A 45 25.35 11.51 -7.44
N ALA A 46 24.24 11.13 -8.09
CA ALA A 46 23.40 12.07 -8.83
C ALA A 46 22.86 13.18 -7.91
N GLY A 47 22.28 12.81 -6.76
CA GLY A 47 21.72 13.76 -5.79
C GLY A 47 22.73 14.76 -5.22
N TYR A 48 24.03 14.45 -5.26
CA TYR A 48 25.12 15.34 -4.84
C TYR A 48 25.94 15.90 -6.03
N GLY A 49 25.40 15.81 -7.25
CA GLY A 49 25.81 16.66 -8.36
C GLY A 49 26.59 15.99 -9.49
N ALA A 50 26.69 14.66 -9.51
CA ALA A 50 27.24 13.93 -10.66
C ALA A 50 26.28 13.98 -11.85
N GLU A 51 26.79 14.31 -13.03
CA GLU A 51 26.04 14.27 -14.30
C GLU A 51 26.25 12.95 -15.03
N ALA A 52 27.36 12.27 -14.78
CA ALA A 52 27.64 10.93 -15.26
C ALA A 52 28.49 10.16 -14.25
N VAL A 53 28.37 8.83 -14.28
CA VAL A 53 29.14 7.91 -13.42
C VAL A 53 29.72 6.81 -14.30
N HIS A 54 31.03 6.62 -14.24
CA HIS A 54 31.76 5.52 -14.85
C HIS A 54 32.19 4.51 -13.76
N PRO A 55 31.42 3.43 -13.53
CA PRO A 55 31.69 2.45 -12.47
C PRO A 55 32.69 1.39 -12.93
N TYR A 56 33.91 1.79 -13.29
CA TYR A 56 34.86 0.94 -14.05
C TYR A 56 35.03 -0.47 -13.45
N LEU A 57 35.22 -0.59 -12.13
CA LEU A 57 35.48 -1.88 -11.48
C LEU A 57 34.27 -2.82 -11.55
N ALA A 58 33.05 -2.28 -11.49
CA ALA A 58 31.85 -3.10 -11.63
C ALA A 58 31.74 -3.63 -13.07
N LEU A 59 32.08 -2.82 -14.07
CA LEU A 59 32.06 -3.23 -15.48
C LEU A 59 33.16 -4.27 -15.77
N GLU A 60 34.37 -4.06 -15.27
CA GLU A 60 35.47 -5.04 -15.37
C GLU A 60 35.13 -6.36 -14.67
N THR A 61 34.50 -6.31 -13.50
CA THR A 61 34.04 -7.51 -12.79
C THR A 61 33.03 -8.29 -13.63
N LEU A 62 32.07 -7.61 -14.26
CA LEU A 62 31.09 -8.26 -15.15
C LEU A 62 31.76 -8.87 -16.39
N GLN A 63 32.74 -8.17 -16.97
CA GLN A 63 33.52 -8.67 -18.11
C GLN A 63 34.30 -9.93 -17.74
N GLN A 64 34.93 -9.95 -16.56
CA GLN A 64 35.67 -11.11 -16.06
C GLN A 64 34.75 -12.30 -15.76
N LEU A 65 33.60 -12.04 -15.11
CA LEU A 65 32.61 -13.09 -14.81
C LEU A 65 31.99 -13.71 -16.07
N ALA A 66 31.86 -12.93 -17.14
CA ALA A 66 31.28 -13.39 -18.40
C ALA A 66 32.21 -14.33 -19.19
N GLY A 67 33.53 -14.25 -18.98
CA GLY A 67 34.53 -15.11 -19.62
C GLY A 67 34.77 -14.88 -21.12
N SER A 68 33.93 -14.09 -21.81
CA SER A 68 34.11 -13.67 -23.20
C SER A 68 33.66 -12.23 -23.43
N GLU A 69 34.16 -11.60 -24.49
CA GLU A 69 33.82 -10.21 -24.84
C GLU A 69 32.33 -10.05 -25.17
N GLU A 70 31.75 -10.96 -25.97
CA GLU A 70 30.33 -10.91 -26.34
C GLU A 70 29.40 -11.05 -25.13
N ALA A 71 29.68 -12.01 -24.25
CA ALA A 71 28.91 -12.20 -23.03
C ALA A 71 29.08 -11.02 -22.07
N GLY A 72 30.29 -10.46 -21.97
CA GLY A 72 30.60 -9.29 -21.16
C GLY A 72 29.83 -8.05 -21.61
N ALA A 73 29.81 -7.76 -22.91
CA ALA A 73 29.01 -6.68 -23.48
C ALA A 73 27.51 -6.84 -23.16
N LYS A 74 26.98 -8.07 -23.22
CA LYS A 74 25.60 -8.38 -22.82
C LYS A 74 25.36 -8.16 -21.33
N TYR A 75 26.27 -8.59 -20.47
CA TYR A 75 26.17 -8.42 -19.01
C TYR A 75 26.19 -6.94 -18.62
N ILE A 76 27.10 -6.17 -19.21
CA ILE A 76 27.20 -4.71 -19.03
C ILE A 76 25.91 -4.02 -19.49
N LYS A 77 25.38 -4.38 -20.67
CA LYS A 77 24.10 -3.83 -21.18
C LYS A 77 22.95 -4.10 -20.21
N HIS A 78 22.88 -5.30 -19.63
CA HIS A 78 21.86 -5.64 -18.64
C HIS A 78 22.05 -4.88 -17.33
N PHE A 79 23.28 -4.71 -16.87
CA PHE A 79 23.62 -3.93 -15.69
C PHE A 79 23.18 -2.46 -15.85
N VAL A 80 23.57 -1.81 -16.95
CA VAL A 80 23.18 -0.42 -17.27
C VAL A 80 21.66 -0.28 -17.34
N LYS A 81 20.96 -1.22 -17.99
CA LYS A 81 19.50 -1.24 -18.04
C LYS A 81 18.87 -1.38 -16.64
N GLY A 82 19.44 -2.25 -15.80
CA GLY A 82 18.99 -2.47 -14.43
C GLY A 82 19.15 -1.23 -13.56
N VAL A 83 20.31 -0.59 -13.62
CA VAL A 83 20.59 0.68 -12.92
C VAL A 83 19.69 1.79 -13.43
N GLY A 84 19.52 1.93 -14.76
CA GLY A 84 18.65 2.95 -15.35
C GLY A 84 17.19 2.84 -14.88
N LYS A 85 16.63 1.62 -14.89
CA LYS A 85 15.30 1.35 -14.31
C LYS A 85 15.26 1.62 -12.80
N GLY A 86 16.32 1.26 -12.08
CA GLY A 86 16.47 1.53 -10.66
C GLY A 86 16.45 3.02 -10.33
N LEU A 87 17.15 3.84 -11.12
CA LEU A 87 17.19 5.29 -10.96
C LEU A 87 15.82 5.93 -11.21
N MET A 88 15.12 5.54 -12.29
CA MET A 88 13.73 5.99 -12.53
C MET A 88 12.82 5.65 -11.36
N LYS A 89 13.00 4.45 -10.76
CA LYS A 89 12.27 4.05 -9.56
C LYS A 89 12.63 4.92 -8.35
N VAL A 90 13.90 5.25 -8.12
CA VAL A 90 14.29 6.12 -6.99
C VAL A 90 13.72 7.53 -7.15
N MET A 91 13.81 8.14 -8.35
CA MET A 91 13.30 9.48 -8.60
C MET A 91 11.77 9.56 -8.45
N SER A 92 11.06 8.57 -8.98
CA SER A 92 9.58 8.53 -8.92
C SER A 92 9.01 8.39 -7.50
N LYS A 93 9.79 7.91 -6.52
CA LYS A 93 9.36 7.88 -5.10
C LYS A 93 8.96 9.26 -4.57
N MET A 94 9.59 10.32 -5.09
CA MET A 94 9.33 11.72 -4.75
C MET A 94 8.64 12.49 -5.90
N GLY A 95 8.07 11.77 -6.87
CA GLY A 95 7.39 12.40 -8.01
C GLY A 95 8.31 13.12 -9.01
N ILE A 96 9.62 12.87 -8.96
CA ILE A 96 10.59 13.53 -9.86
C ILE A 96 10.67 12.75 -11.18
N SER A 97 10.44 13.44 -12.30
CA SER A 97 10.40 12.81 -13.64
C SER A 97 11.70 12.90 -14.44
N THR A 98 12.65 13.77 -14.06
CA THR A 98 13.87 13.99 -14.85
C THR A 98 15.13 13.86 -14.00
N TYR A 99 16.19 13.30 -14.61
CA TYR A 99 17.50 13.21 -13.97
C TYR A 99 18.12 14.60 -13.70
N MET A 100 17.87 15.56 -14.59
CA MET A 100 18.37 16.93 -14.44
C MET A 100 17.82 17.60 -13.18
N SER A 101 16.52 17.45 -12.89
CA SER A 101 15.92 17.99 -11.65
C SER A 101 16.38 17.23 -10.40
N TYR A 102 16.74 15.95 -10.53
CA TYR A 102 17.25 15.16 -9.41
C TYR A 102 18.72 15.47 -9.09
N THR A 103 19.50 15.92 -10.09
CA THR A 103 20.93 16.18 -9.95
C THR A 103 21.18 17.36 -9.00
N GLY A 104 21.91 17.11 -7.92
CA GLY A 104 22.18 18.13 -6.89
C GLY A 104 21.01 18.45 -5.95
N ALA A 105 19.86 17.78 -6.08
CA ALA A 105 18.66 18.07 -5.29
C ALA A 105 18.73 17.54 -3.84
N GLN A 106 19.68 16.66 -3.52
CA GLN A 106 19.89 16.09 -2.19
C GLN A 106 18.62 15.46 -1.57
N ILE A 107 17.91 14.61 -2.31
CA ILE A 107 16.72 13.87 -1.83
C ILE A 107 17.15 12.70 -0.92
N PHE A 108 17.85 13.02 0.17
CA PHE A 108 18.42 12.07 1.12
C PHE A 108 18.40 12.65 2.54
N GLU A 109 18.30 11.76 3.53
CA GLU A 109 18.48 12.07 4.94
C GLU A 109 19.77 11.40 5.43
N ALA A 110 20.58 12.11 6.22
CA ALA A 110 21.78 11.56 6.83
C ALA A 110 21.51 11.12 8.28
N VAL A 111 21.81 9.86 8.60
CA VAL A 111 21.67 9.31 9.95
C VAL A 111 23.03 8.84 10.45
N GLY A 112 23.49 9.38 11.59
CA GLY A 112 24.77 9.00 12.20
C GLY A 112 25.99 9.69 11.60
N LEU A 113 25.81 10.78 10.86
CA LEU A 113 26.88 11.69 10.44
C LEU A 113 26.78 12.96 11.27
N ASN A 114 27.91 13.45 11.79
CA ASN A 114 27.85 14.65 12.61
C ASN A 114 27.57 15.92 11.78
N SER A 115 26.97 16.92 12.41
CA SER A 115 26.56 18.16 11.76
C SER A 115 27.76 18.86 11.10
N ALA A 116 28.93 18.86 11.72
CA ALA A 116 30.13 19.49 11.14
C ALA A 116 30.61 18.86 9.81
N LEU A 117 30.47 17.54 9.65
CA LEU A 117 30.74 16.83 8.38
C LEU A 117 29.68 17.19 7.34
N VAL A 118 28.41 17.16 7.73
CA VAL A 118 27.28 17.47 6.84
C VAL A 118 27.31 18.91 6.37
N ASP A 119 27.47 19.89 7.27
CA ASP A 119 27.51 21.31 6.96
C ASP A 119 28.62 21.65 5.96
N LYS A 120 29.78 20.99 6.07
CA LYS A 120 30.94 21.28 5.23
C LYS A 120 30.90 20.58 3.87
N TYR A 121 30.44 19.33 3.84
CA TYR A 121 30.61 18.46 2.66
C TYR A 121 29.29 18.05 2.01
N PHE A 122 28.16 18.17 2.70
CA PHE A 122 26.82 17.80 2.24
C PHE A 122 25.81 18.90 2.58
N THR A 123 26.21 20.16 2.42
CA THR A 123 25.47 21.35 2.85
C THR A 123 24.04 21.33 2.33
N GLY A 124 23.07 21.43 3.25
CA GLY A 124 21.63 21.37 2.96
C GLY A 124 20.97 20.03 3.33
N THR A 125 21.74 18.96 3.50
CA THR A 125 21.23 17.66 3.94
C THR A 125 20.91 17.68 5.43
N THR A 126 19.76 17.13 5.83
CA THR A 126 19.39 17.07 7.25
C THR A 126 20.06 15.89 7.96
N THR A 127 20.47 16.11 9.21
CA THR A 127 20.84 15.04 10.14
C THR A 127 20.25 15.29 11.53
N GLN A 128 19.50 14.32 12.06
CA GLN A 128 18.83 14.41 13.38
C GLN A 128 19.60 13.68 14.49
N VAL A 129 20.49 12.79 14.10
CA VAL A 129 21.33 12.00 15.00
C VAL A 129 22.77 12.27 14.62
N GLU A 130 23.50 12.94 15.51
CA GLU A 130 24.95 13.14 15.38
C GLU A 130 25.67 11.80 15.28
N GLY A 131 26.94 11.80 14.89
CA GLY A 131 27.71 10.55 14.86
C GLY A 131 29.13 10.74 14.38
N ILE A 132 29.51 10.00 13.34
CA ILE A 132 30.89 9.98 12.87
C ILE A 132 31.27 11.29 12.18
N SER A 133 32.51 11.74 12.40
CA SER A 133 33.11 12.86 11.66
C SER A 133 33.89 12.37 10.45
N VAL A 134 34.42 13.31 9.65
CA VAL A 134 35.32 12.99 8.52
C VAL A 134 36.52 12.13 8.92
N PHE A 135 37.02 12.25 10.16
CA PHE A 135 38.15 11.46 10.63
C PHE A 135 37.79 10.00 10.88
N GLN A 136 36.58 9.70 11.36
CA GLN A 136 36.10 8.33 11.47
C GLN A 136 35.80 7.72 10.09
N VAL A 137 35.31 8.51 9.13
CA VAL A 137 35.16 8.09 7.74
C VAL A 137 36.53 7.73 7.13
N MET A 138 37.55 8.54 7.40
CA MET A 138 38.93 8.27 6.99
C MET A 138 39.48 6.98 7.63
N GLU A 139 39.30 6.81 8.94
CA GLU A 139 39.71 5.60 9.67
C GLU A 139 39.06 4.34 9.09
N GLU A 140 37.79 4.39 8.73
CA GLU A 140 37.10 3.27 8.06
C GLU A 140 37.71 2.94 6.70
N ALA A 141 37.97 3.95 5.88
CA ALA A 141 38.62 3.76 4.58
C ALA A 141 40.02 3.15 4.72
N ILE A 142 40.79 3.58 5.74
CA ILE A 142 42.11 3.02 6.06
C ILE A 142 41.99 1.56 6.49
N ARG A 143 41.04 1.22 7.37
CA ARG A 143 40.82 -0.16 7.82
C ARG A 143 40.48 -1.11 6.69
N GLN A 144 39.55 -0.70 5.82
CA GLN A 144 39.19 -1.47 4.63
C GLN A 144 40.39 -1.65 3.69
N HIS A 145 41.18 -0.59 3.48
CA HIS A 145 42.41 -0.67 2.70
C HIS A 145 43.41 -1.65 3.31
N VAL A 146 43.69 -1.55 4.61
CA VAL A 146 44.62 -2.47 5.30
C VAL A 146 44.16 -3.91 5.20
N GLN A 147 42.86 -4.19 5.35
CA GLN A 147 42.31 -5.54 5.17
C GLN A 147 42.49 -6.05 3.73
N ALA A 148 42.14 -5.25 2.73
CA ALA A 148 42.23 -5.64 1.32
C ALA A 148 43.67 -5.91 0.85
N PHE A 149 44.67 -5.25 1.47
CA PHE A 149 46.09 -5.45 1.20
C PHE A 149 46.79 -6.29 2.28
N SER A 150 46.03 -6.96 3.15
CA SER A 150 46.59 -7.83 4.19
C SER A 150 47.06 -9.18 3.63
N ALA A 151 47.82 -9.92 4.43
CA ALA A 151 48.18 -11.30 4.14
C ALA A 151 47.09 -12.32 4.55
N ASP A 152 45.83 -11.87 4.74
CA ASP A 152 44.73 -12.76 5.10
C ASP A 152 44.50 -13.80 3.97
N PRO A 153 44.67 -15.10 4.25
CA PRO A 153 44.54 -16.14 3.23
C PRO A 153 43.14 -16.23 2.60
N VAL A 154 42.09 -15.81 3.32
CA VAL A 154 40.71 -15.79 2.81
C VAL A 154 40.57 -14.67 1.80
N LEU A 155 40.98 -13.45 2.19
CA LEU A 155 40.84 -12.26 1.34
C LEU A 155 41.78 -12.27 0.12
N ALA A 156 42.83 -13.09 0.15
CA ALA A 156 43.73 -13.27 -0.99
C ALA A 156 43.04 -13.81 -2.25
N ASN A 157 41.98 -14.61 -2.11
CA ASN A 157 41.30 -15.25 -3.25
C ASN A 157 39.76 -15.13 -3.21
N MET A 158 39.17 -14.60 -2.13
CA MET A 158 37.72 -14.51 -1.95
C MET A 158 37.33 -13.21 -1.22
N LEU A 159 36.13 -12.70 -1.50
CA LEU A 159 35.54 -11.65 -0.67
C LEU A 159 35.05 -12.21 0.66
N ASP A 160 34.87 -11.33 1.65
CA ASP A 160 34.27 -11.69 2.93
C ASP A 160 32.84 -12.26 2.75
N ALA A 161 32.38 -13.04 3.73
CA ALA A 161 31.11 -13.76 3.68
C ALA A 161 29.90 -12.83 3.50
N GLY A 162 30.00 -11.55 3.89
CA GLY A 162 28.89 -10.60 3.89
C GLY A 162 27.75 -11.06 4.79
N GLY A 163 26.57 -10.47 4.65
CA GLY A 163 25.40 -10.82 5.47
C GLY A 163 24.33 -9.75 5.50
N GLU A 164 24.46 -8.71 4.69
CA GLU A 164 23.63 -7.52 4.69
C GLU A 164 22.18 -7.88 4.38
N TYR A 165 21.94 -8.78 3.42
CA TYR A 165 20.61 -9.14 2.96
C TYR A 165 19.98 -10.33 3.68
N ALA A 166 20.79 -11.25 4.19
CA ALA A 166 20.33 -12.47 4.87
C ALA A 166 21.36 -12.90 5.91
N TYR A 167 20.88 -13.44 7.03
CA TYR A 167 21.71 -13.94 8.11
C TYR A 167 22.71 -15.00 7.60
N ARG A 168 23.96 -14.85 8.01
CA ARG A 168 25.05 -15.82 7.82
C ARG A 168 25.81 -15.95 9.13
N ILE A 169 26.34 -17.13 9.42
CA ILE A 169 27.03 -17.42 10.69
C ILE A 169 28.25 -16.51 10.89
N ARG A 170 28.98 -16.19 9.80
CA ARG A 170 30.15 -15.30 9.80
C ARG A 170 29.85 -13.94 9.16
N GLY A 171 28.58 -13.53 9.17
CA GLY A 171 28.13 -12.34 8.46
C GLY A 171 27.71 -11.18 9.36
N GLU A 172 27.11 -10.18 8.73
CA GLU A 172 26.50 -9.04 9.42
C GLU A 172 25.46 -9.47 10.45
N GLU A 173 25.30 -8.66 11.50
CA GLU A 173 24.38 -8.97 12.59
C GLU A 173 22.90 -8.74 12.23
N HIS A 174 22.01 -9.60 12.72
CA HIS A 174 20.56 -9.46 12.54
C HIS A 174 19.83 -9.60 13.87
N MET A 175 18.77 -8.80 14.05
CA MET A 175 17.84 -8.95 15.18
C MET A 175 17.15 -10.32 15.19
N TRP A 176 16.84 -10.87 14.01
CA TRP A 176 16.26 -12.20 13.88
C TRP A 176 17.35 -13.24 13.63
N THR A 177 17.82 -13.86 14.70
CA THR A 177 18.72 -15.02 14.67
C THR A 177 17.95 -16.33 14.83
N PRO A 178 18.49 -17.48 14.41
CA PRO A 178 17.89 -18.80 14.65
C PRO A 178 17.51 -19.04 16.12
N ASP A 179 18.37 -18.64 17.06
CA ASP A 179 18.13 -18.85 18.50
C ASP A 179 16.96 -18.02 19.03
N ALA A 180 16.90 -16.74 18.67
CA ALA A 180 15.78 -15.87 19.01
C ALA A 180 14.46 -16.39 18.44
N ILE A 181 14.46 -16.88 17.20
CA ILE A 181 13.27 -17.48 16.55
C ILE A 181 12.81 -18.72 17.30
N ALA A 182 13.74 -19.65 17.58
CA ALA A 182 13.43 -20.91 18.26
C ALA A 182 12.87 -20.68 19.66
N LYS A 183 13.47 -19.76 20.44
CA LYS A 183 13.00 -19.42 21.79
C LYS A 183 11.64 -18.76 21.79
N LEU A 184 11.39 -17.80 20.87
CA LEU A 184 10.09 -17.17 20.75
C LEU A 184 9.01 -18.22 20.44
N GLN A 185 9.21 -19.05 19.43
CA GLN A 185 8.26 -20.11 19.06
C GLN A 185 8.03 -21.11 20.19
N HIS A 186 9.09 -21.52 20.90
CA HIS A 186 8.95 -22.46 22.00
C HIS A 186 8.16 -21.86 23.17
N SER A 187 8.46 -20.62 23.55
CA SER A 187 7.80 -19.94 24.68
C SER A 187 6.29 -19.79 24.45
N THR A 188 5.87 -19.41 23.25
CA THR A 188 4.47 -19.15 22.93
C THR A 188 3.66 -20.43 22.71
N ARG A 189 4.28 -21.48 22.14
CA ARG A 189 3.66 -22.81 22.02
C ARG A 189 3.48 -23.50 23.37
N SER A 190 4.46 -23.37 24.26
CA SER A 190 4.41 -23.99 25.59
C SER A 190 3.67 -23.16 26.64
N GLY A 191 3.32 -21.91 26.32
CA GLY A 191 2.66 -21.00 27.27
C GLY A 191 3.57 -20.58 28.44
N LYS A 192 4.91 -20.62 28.28
CA LYS A 192 5.87 -20.36 29.35
C LYS A 192 6.49 -18.96 29.26
N TYR A 193 6.07 -18.07 30.15
CA TYR A 193 6.58 -16.69 30.22
C TYR A 193 8.07 -16.60 30.57
N ASP A 194 8.61 -17.49 31.41
CA ASP A 194 10.05 -17.47 31.73
C ASP A 194 10.93 -17.71 30.51
N SER A 195 10.53 -18.61 29.60
CA SER A 195 11.22 -18.82 28.33
C SER A 195 11.10 -17.61 27.40
N PHE A 196 9.98 -16.87 27.47
CA PHE A 196 9.83 -15.60 26.74
C PHE A 196 10.80 -14.53 27.29
N LYS A 197 11.02 -14.44 28.61
CA LYS A 197 12.01 -13.52 29.19
C LYS A 197 13.43 -13.79 28.69
N GLU A 198 13.79 -15.06 28.45
CA GLU A 198 15.07 -15.38 27.80
C GLU A 198 15.15 -14.86 26.35
N TYR A 199 14.07 -15.00 25.59
CA TYR A 199 13.96 -14.41 24.25
C TYR A 199 14.08 -12.88 24.30
N ALA A 200 13.32 -12.23 25.19
CA ALA A 200 13.35 -10.79 25.35
C ALA A 200 14.75 -10.29 25.72
N LYS A 201 15.46 -11.00 26.62
CA LYS A 201 16.85 -10.72 26.94
C LYS A 201 17.77 -10.82 25.73
N LEU A 202 17.64 -11.85 24.89
CA LEU A 202 18.45 -11.99 23.66
C LEU A 202 18.22 -10.87 22.65
N ILE A 203 16.99 -10.34 22.56
CA ILE A 203 16.67 -9.22 21.67
C ILE A 203 17.13 -7.87 22.27
N ASN A 204 16.95 -7.68 23.57
CA ASN A 204 17.22 -6.42 24.26
C ASN A 204 18.72 -6.23 24.59
N ASP A 205 19.50 -7.31 24.67
CA ASP A 205 20.94 -7.25 24.90
C ASP A 205 21.68 -6.78 23.64
N GLN A 206 21.90 -5.47 23.58
CA GLN A 206 22.70 -4.80 22.58
C GLN A 206 24.02 -4.26 23.16
N SER A 207 24.54 -4.88 24.22
CA SER A 207 25.81 -4.48 24.86
C SER A 207 26.99 -4.51 23.87
N GLN A 208 26.97 -5.43 22.90
CA GLN A 208 27.95 -5.52 21.82
C GLN A 208 27.36 -5.35 20.41
N ARG A 209 26.08 -5.69 20.23
CA ARG A 209 25.40 -5.73 18.93
C ARG A 209 24.49 -4.51 18.78
N HIS A 210 25.09 -3.33 18.56
CA HIS A 210 24.37 -2.05 18.42
C HIS A 210 23.60 -1.98 17.09
N MET A 211 22.39 -2.56 17.05
CA MET A 211 21.59 -2.72 15.82
C MET A 211 20.51 -1.66 15.64
N THR A 212 20.03 -1.04 16.73
CA THR A 212 18.94 -0.05 16.70
C THR A 212 19.23 1.14 17.60
N LEU A 213 18.63 2.30 17.31
CA LEU A 213 18.77 3.50 18.15
C LEU A 213 18.26 3.23 19.57
N ARG A 214 17.05 2.65 19.68
CA ARG A 214 16.46 2.27 20.98
C ARG A 214 17.27 1.26 21.79
N GLY A 215 18.17 0.49 21.16
CA GLY A 215 19.10 -0.41 21.86
C GLY A 215 20.15 0.33 22.69
N LEU A 216 20.43 1.58 22.32
CA LEU A 216 21.36 2.50 22.98
C LEU A 216 20.68 3.38 24.04
N PHE A 217 19.36 3.27 24.21
CA PHE A 217 18.64 4.03 25.22
C PHE A 217 18.68 3.33 26.58
N GLU A 218 18.72 4.11 27.64
CA GLU A 218 18.48 3.72 29.03
C GLU A 218 17.16 4.33 29.50
N ILE A 219 16.40 3.61 30.32
CA ILE A 219 15.12 4.10 30.85
C ILE A 219 15.33 4.43 32.33
N LYS A 220 15.11 5.71 32.66
CA LYS A 220 15.22 6.25 34.01
C LYS A 220 13.93 6.00 34.80
N PRO A 221 14.02 5.66 36.10
CA PRO A 221 12.84 5.51 36.94
C PRO A 221 12.09 6.85 37.05
N ALA A 222 10.76 6.80 37.03
CA ALA A 222 9.92 7.97 37.28
C ALA A 222 9.72 8.23 38.79
N GLY A 223 9.86 7.18 39.61
CA GLY A 223 9.76 7.23 41.06
C GLY A 223 10.19 5.90 41.69
N ALA A 224 9.78 5.68 42.94
CA ALA A 224 10.00 4.39 43.60
C ALA A 224 9.21 3.28 42.89
N PRO A 225 9.76 2.06 42.76
CA PRO A 225 9.03 0.92 42.21
C PRO A 225 7.71 0.67 42.95
N VAL A 226 6.70 0.21 42.21
CA VAL A 226 5.38 -0.13 42.74
C VAL A 226 5.13 -1.63 42.65
N ALA A 227 4.19 -2.13 43.44
CA ALA A 227 3.80 -3.54 43.36
C ALA A 227 3.10 -3.83 42.02
N LEU A 228 3.37 -5.01 41.43
CA LEU A 228 2.91 -5.36 40.09
C LEU A 228 1.37 -5.44 39.98
N ASP A 229 0.70 -5.78 41.08
CA ASP A 229 -0.75 -5.81 41.21
C ASP A 229 -1.41 -4.42 41.19
N GLU A 230 -0.66 -3.34 41.49
CA GLU A 230 -1.12 -1.96 41.34
C GLU A 230 -1.06 -1.45 39.89
N VAL A 231 -0.27 -2.12 39.03
CA VAL A 231 -0.15 -1.77 37.61
C VAL A 231 -1.36 -2.28 36.85
N GLU A 232 -1.86 -1.50 35.90
CA GLU A 232 -2.97 -1.90 35.04
C GLU A 232 -2.76 -3.30 34.43
N SER A 233 -3.86 -4.05 34.30
CA SER A 233 -3.79 -5.46 33.93
C SER A 233 -3.30 -5.65 32.48
N ALA A 234 -2.69 -6.81 32.21
CA ALA A 234 -2.22 -7.15 30.86
C ALA A 234 -3.37 -7.15 29.85
N LYS A 235 -4.58 -7.50 30.28
CA LYS A 235 -5.83 -7.47 29.49
C LYS A 235 -6.19 -6.08 28.98
N GLU A 236 -5.85 -5.02 29.71
CA GLU A 236 -6.08 -3.64 29.24
C GLU A 236 -4.95 -3.17 28.31
N ILE A 237 -3.70 -3.54 28.61
CA ILE A 237 -2.54 -3.19 27.77
C ILE A 237 -2.65 -3.81 26.38
N VAL A 238 -3.05 -5.09 26.26
CA VAL A 238 -3.15 -5.77 24.94
C VAL A 238 -4.12 -5.10 23.96
N LYS A 239 -5.08 -4.31 24.43
CA LYS A 239 -6.00 -3.55 23.55
C LYS A 239 -5.29 -2.46 22.75
N ARG A 240 -4.08 -2.06 23.17
CA ARG A 240 -3.21 -1.13 22.45
C ARG A 240 -2.41 -1.81 21.34
N PHE A 241 -2.49 -3.13 21.23
CA PHE A 241 -1.72 -3.89 20.26
C PHE A 241 -2.55 -4.19 19.02
N ALA A 242 -1.91 -4.00 17.88
CA ALA A 242 -2.45 -4.36 16.59
C ALA A 242 -1.48 -5.28 15.84
N THR A 243 -1.98 -6.23 15.06
CA THR A 243 -1.15 -6.88 14.04
C THR A 243 -0.95 -5.93 12.87
N GLY A 244 0.27 -5.89 12.33
CA GLY A 244 0.60 -5.06 11.18
C GLY A 244 -0.17 -5.50 9.94
N ALA A 245 -0.38 -4.55 9.02
CA ALA A 245 -1.08 -4.76 7.76
C ALA A 245 -0.32 -5.76 6.85
N MET A 246 -0.80 -7.01 6.78
CA MET A 246 -0.18 -8.09 6.00
C MET A 246 -1.23 -8.72 5.10
N SER A 247 -1.15 -8.46 3.79
CA SER A 247 -2.23 -8.84 2.86
C SER A 247 -2.43 -10.35 2.76
N LEU A 248 -3.68 -10.79 2.76
CA LEU A 248 -4.06 -12.09 2.22
C LEU A 248 -3.57 -12.20 0.75
N GLY A 249 -2.84 -13.28 0.45
CA GLY A 249 -2.06 -13.43 -0.78
C GLY A 249 -0.55 -13.33 -0.52
N SER A 250 -0.10 -12.35 0.26
CA SER A 250 1.29 -12.33 0.74
C SER A 250 1.51 -13.42 1.79
N ILE A 251 0.60 -13.51 2.75
CA ILE A 251 0.50 -14.63 3.70
C ILE A 251 -0.66 -15.55 3.32
N SER A 252 -0.60 -16.80 3.78
CA SER A 252 -1.63 -17.81 3.56
C SER A 252 -2.94 -17.44 4.25
N THR A 253 -4.04 -18.04 3.79
CA THR A 253 -5.35 -17.88 4.44
C THR A 253 -5.30 -18.28 5.90
N GLU A 254 -4.60 -19.38 6.21
CA GLU A 254 -4.47 -19.92 7.56
C GLU A 254 -3.72 -18.97 8.51
N ALA A 255 -2.59 -18.41 8.08
CA ALA A 255 -1.88 -17.38 8.86
C ALA A 255 -2.76 -16.14 9.07
N HIS A 256 -3.41 -15.66 8.01
CA HIS A 256 -4.22 -14.45 8.11
C HIS A 256 -5.43 -14.60 9.04
N THR A 257 -6.13 -15.73 8.99
CA THR A 257 -7.29 -15.98 9.87
C THR A 257 -6.86 -16.25 11.31
N THR A 258 -5.71 -16.93 11.51
CA THR A 258 -5.12 -17.16 12.83
C THR A 258 -4.88 -15.85 13.58
N LEU A 259 -4.25 -14.87 12.91
CA LEU A 259 -4.05 -13.53 13.48
C LEU A 259 -5.38 -12.84 13.82
N ALA A 260 -6.38 -12.93 12.95
CA ALA A 260 -7.67 -12.28 13.18
C ALA A 260 -8.38 -12.84 14.42
N ILE A 261 -8.46 -14.16 14.53
CA ILE A 261 -9.07 -14.85 15.68
C ILE A 261 -8.35 -14.47 16.96
N ALA A 262 -7.01 -14.55 16.97
CA ALA A 262 -6.21 -14.25 18.16
C ALA A 262 -6.42 -12.82 18.66
N MET A 263 -6.38 -11.84 17.76
CA MET A 263 -6.55 -10.43 18.14
C MET A 263 -7.96 -10.14 18.64
N ASN A 264 -8.99 -10.72 18.00
CA ASN A 264 -10.38 -10.56 18.42
C ASN A 264 -10.61 -11.16 19.82
N ARG A 265 -10.01 -12.32 20.14
CA ARG A 265 -10.10 -12.95 21.46
C ARG A 265 -9.54 -12.08 22.60
N ILE A 266 -8.50 -11.30 22.33
CA ILE A 266 -7.83 -10.47 23.35
C ILE A 266 -8.31 -9.01 23.37
N GLY A 267 -9.23 -8.63 22.48
CA GLY A 267 -9.68 -7.25 22.32
C GLY A 267 -8.63 -6.32 21.70
N GLY A 268 -7.59 -6.90 21.09
CA GLY A 268 -6.65 -6.18 20.22
C GLY A 268 -7.22 -6.04 18.82
N LYS A 269 -6.40 -5.59 17.86
CA LYS A 269 -6.86 -5.36 16.48
C LYS A 269 -6.02 -6.12 15.47
N SER A 270 -6.66 -6.76 14.50
CA SER A 270 -5.98 -7.30 13.32
C SER A 270 -6.25 -6.44 12.10
N ASN A 271 -5.33 -6.46 11.12
CA ASN A 271 -5.39 -5.64 9.92
C ASN A 271 -5.34 -6.49 8.64
N THR A 272 -6.25 -6.23 7.70
CA THR A 272 -6.36 -6.99 6.43
C THR A 272 -5.14 -6.90 5.52
N GLY A 273 -4.35 -5.83 5.66
CA GLY A 273 -3.47 -5.40 4.57
C GLY A 273 -4.23 -5.10 3.28
N GLU A 274 -3.47 -4.99 2.19
CA GLU A 274 -3.97 -4.53 0.87
C GLU A 274 -4.72 -5.59 0.06
N GLY A 275 -5.07 -6.73 0.66
CA GLY A 275 -5.48 -7.93 -0.07
C GLY A 275 -6.98 -8.11 -0.29
N GLY A 276 -7.81 -7.23 0.26
CA GLY A 276 -9.23 -7.51 0.48
C GLY A 276 -9.45 -8.46 1.66
N GLU A 277 -10.70 -8.78 1.96
CA GLU A 277 -11.09 -9.76 2.96
C GLU A 277 -12.35 -10.49 2.49
N ASP A 278 -12.42 -11.81 2.68
CA ASP A 278 -13.57 -12.61 2.28
C ASP A 278 -14.82 -12.20 3.06
N PRO A 279 -15.94 -11.82 2.41
CA PRO A 279 -17.19 -11.46 3.08
C PRO A 279 -17.73 -12.53 4.02
N MET A 280 -17.44 -13.81 3.78
CA MET A 280 -17.84 -14.89 4.69
C MET A 280 -17.22 -14.76 6.08
N ARG A 281 -16.10 -14.05 6.21
CA ARG A 281 -15.45 -13.77 7.51
C ARG A 281 -16.20 -12.75 8.36
N PHE A 282 -17.14 -12.00 7.79
CA PHE A 282 -17.97 -11.04 8.53
C PHE A 282 -19.11 -11.73 9.29
N LYS A 283 -19.44 -12.96 8.91
CA LYS A 283 -20.50 -13.74 9.55
C LYS A 283 -20.13 -14.10 10.99
N PRO A 284 -21.05 -13.93 11.95
CA PRO A 284 -20.81 -14.25 13.34
C PRO A 284 -20.71 -15.77 13.55
N ILE A 285 -19.78 -16.20 14.42
CA ILE A 285 -19.61 -17.61 14.78
C ILE A 285 -20.42 -17.90 16.04
N THR A 286 -21.56 -18.56 15.86
CA THR A 286 -22.54 -18.81 16.95
C THR A 286 -22.43 -20.19 17.57
N LYS A 287 -21.73 -21.12 16.92
CA LYS A 287 -21.52 -22.50 17.38
C LYS A 287 -20.12 -22.97 16.99
N ALA A 288 -19.65 -24.01 17.67
CA ALA A 288 -18.38 -24.65 17.31
C ALA A 288 -18.46 -25.19 15.88
N MET A 289 -17.46 -24.87 15.06
CA MET A 289 -17.37 -25.24 13.66
C MET A 289 -15.93 -25.16 13.17
N LYS A 290 -15.68 -25.60 11.94
CA LYS A 290 -14.36 -25.50 11.32
C LYS A 290 -14.24 -24.28 10.41
N LEU A 291 -13.03 -23.77 10.22
CA LEU A 291 -12.74 -22.65 9.32
C LEU A 291 -13.16 -22.95 7.88
N SER A 292 -12.90 -24.17 7.40
CA SER A 292 -13.31 -24.63 6.07
C SER A 292 -14.82 -24.55 5.83
N GLN A 293 -15.65 -24.69 6.87
CA GLN A 293 -17.10 -24.60 6.75
C GLN A 293 -17.61 -23.17 6.53
N ILE A 294 -16.75 -22.16 6.70
CA ILE A 294 -17.08 -20.74 6.47
C ILE A 294 -16.48 -20.25 5.17
N ILE A 295 -15.17 -20.46 4.99
CA ILE A 295 -14.43 -19.94 3.83
C ILE A 295 -14.53 -20.88 2.62
N GLY A 296 -14.80 -22.17 2.84
CA GLY A 296 -14.91 -23.20 1.82
C GLY A 296 -13.79 -24.24 1.92
N GLU A 297 -14.14 -25.52 1.75
CA GLU A 297 -13.21 -26.66 1.86
C GLU A 297 -12.09 -26.60 0.81
N SER A 298 -12.38 -26.12 -0.40
CA SER A 298 -11.38 -25.94 -1.48
C SER A 298 -10.41 -24.78 -1.23
N ARG A 299 -10.68 -23.92 -0.23
CA ARG A 299 -9.90 -22.71 0.05
C ARG A 299 -9.02 -22.84 1.29
N ILE A 300 -9.16 -23.91 2.07
CA ILE A 300 -8.44 -24.17 3.33
C ILE A 300 -7.67 -25.48 3.26
N GLU A 301 -6.36 -25.42 3.48
CA GLU A 301 -5.47 -26.59 3.43
C GLU A 301 -5.14 -27.13 4.82
N ARG A 302 -5.17 -26.26 5.83
CA ARG A 302 -5.02 -26.62 7.23
C ARG A 302 -6.16 -25.98 8.02
N ASP A 303 -7.10 -26.83 8.42
CA ASP A 303 -8.30 -26.39 9.10
C ASP A 303 -8.02 -25.97 10.56
N LEU A 304 -8.86 -25.07 11.06
CA LEU A 304 -8.84 -24.58 12.44
C LEU A 304 -10.21 -24.79 13.08
N ASP A 305 -10.21 -25.26 14.32
CA ASP A 305 -11.42 -25.36 15.12
C ASP A 305 -11.79 -23.97 15.68
N LEU A 306 -13.02 -23.55 15.43
CA LEU A 306 -13.57 -22.28 15.87
C LEU A 306 -14.57 -22.53 17.00
N SER A 307 -14.53 -21.67 18.01
CA SER A 307 -15.46 -21.68 19.13
C SER A 307 -16.59 -20.67 18.93
N ALA A 308 -17.72 -20.90 19.58
CA ALA A 308 -18.78 -19.89 19.64
C ALA A 308 -18.22 -18.59 20.24
N GLY A 309 -18.46 -17.47 19.56
CA GLY A 309 -17.93 -16.15 19.93
C GLY A 309 -16.60 -15.78 19.26
N ASP A 310 -15.93 -16.70 18.56
CA ASP A 310 -14.79 -16.33 17.71
C ASP A 310 -15.24 -15.41 16.56
N SER A 311 -14.31 -14.59 16.08
CA SER A 311 -14.54 -13.74 14.91
C SER A 311 -13.35 -13.82 13.96
N LEU A 312 -13.65 -14.03 12.67
CA LEU A 312 -12.67 -14.01 11.59
C LEU A 312 -12.47 -12.61 11.00
N ARG A 313 -13.33 -11.64 11.35
CA ARG A 313 -13.32 -10.29 10.82
C ARG A 313 -12.08 -9.53 11.32
N SER A 314 -11.31 -8.95 10.41
CA SER A 314 -10.23 -8.05 10.81
C SER A 314 -10.80 -6.70 11.25
N ALA A 315 -10.47 -6.23 12.45
CA ALA A 315 -10.99 -4.96 12.97
C ALA A 315 -10.54 -3.75 12.12
N ILE A 316 -9.32 -3.81 11.56
CA ILE A 316 -8.77 -2.77 10.70
C ILE A 316 -8.83 -3.22 9.24
N LYS A 317 -9.45 -2.39 8.41
CA LYS A 317 -9.57 -2.57 6.95
C LYS A 317 -8.66 -1.58 6.25
N GLN A 318 -7.77 -2.03 5.36
CA GLN A 318 -6.83 -1.15 4.67
C GLN A 318 -7.35 -0.70 3.30
N VAL A 319 -7.24 0.60 3.03
CA VAL A 319 -7.47 1.21 1.71
C VAL A 319 -6.10 1.66 1.18
N ALA A 320 -5.60 0.97 0.16
CA ALA A 320 -4.31 1.22 -0.49
C ALA A 320 -4.50 1.56 -1.98
N SER A 321 -3.44 2.01 -2.66
CA SER A 321 -3.50 2.49 -4.05
C SER A 321 -4.08 1.51 -5.08
N GLY A 322 -3.97 0.20 -4.84
CA GLY A 322 -4.59 -0.82 -5.71
C GLY A 322 -6.10 -0.95 -5.58
N ARG A 323 -6.70 -0.48 -4.48
CA ARG A 323 -8.12 -0.65 -4.11
C ARG A 323 -8.63 -2.10 -4.18
N PHE A 324 -7.73 -3.08 -4.02
CA PHE A 324 -8.11 -4.49 -4.09
C PHE A 324 -9.10 -4.86 -2.98
N GLY A 325 -10.24 -5.42 -3.38
CA GLY A 325 -11.29 -5.88 -2.45
C GLY A 325 -11.95 -4.76 -1.63
N VAL A 326 -11.80 -3.49 -2.04
CA VAL A 326 -12.43 -2.36 -1.35
C VAL A 326 -13.84 -2.15 -1.90
N THR A 327 -14.82 -2.79 -1.27
CA THR A 327 -16.25 -2.63 -1.55
C THR A 327 -16.96 -1.89 -0.42
N THR A 328 -18.22 -1.49 -0.63
CA THR A 328 -19.02 -0.88 0.44
C THR A 328 -19.19 -1.83 1.64
N GLU A 329 -19.48 -3.12 1.40
CA GLU A 329 -19.59 -4.15 2.44
C GLU A 329 -18.28 -4.29 3.25
N TYR A 330 -17.14 -4.26 2.56
CA TYR A 330 -15.82 -4.30 3.19
C TYR A 330 -15.61 -3.11 4.15
N LEU A 331 -16.02 -1.90 3.74
CA LEU A 331 -15.84 -0.68 4.54
C LEU A 331 -16.77 -0.63 5.76
N VAL A 332 -18.04 -1.03 5.64
CA VAL A 332 -18.98 -1.03 6.77
C VAL A 332 -18.65 -2.08 7.84
N ASN A 333 -17.87 -3.10 7.46
CA ASN A 333 -17.36 -4.14 8.37
C ASN A 333 -16.02 -3.78 9.04
N ALA A 334 -15.63 -2.50 9.04
CA ALA A 334 -14.44 -1.98 9.73
C ALA A 334 -14.78 -1.33 11.09
N ASP A 335 -13.91 -1.50 12.08
CA ASP A 335 -13.88 -0.63 13.27
C ASP A 335 -12.90 0.54 13.06
N GLN A 336 -11.87 0.32 12.23
CA GLN A 336 -10.96 1.35 11.76
C GLN A 336 -10.64 1.10 10.28
N ILE A 337 -10.62 2.16 9.48
CA ILE A 337 -10.21 2.12 8.08
C ILE A 337 -8.84 2.79 7.96
N GLN A 338 -7.84 2.07 7.46
CA GLN A 338 -6.47 2.56 7.34
C GLN A 338 -6.14 2.93 5.89
N ILE A 339 -5.96 4.22 5.61
CA ILE A 339 -5.37 4.74 4.38
C ILE A 339 -3.87 4.46 4.42
N LYS A 340 -3.39 3.66 3.48
CA LYS A 340 -1.98 3.28 3.41
C LYS A 340 -1.22 4.17 2.42
N MET A 341 -0.68 5.29 2.92
CA MET A 341 0.20 6.14 2.10
C MET A 341 1.51 5.44 1.76
N ALA A 342 2.12 4.75 2.73
CA ALA A 342 3.38 4.06 2.52
C ALA A 342 3.60 2.89 3.51
N GLN A 343 4.68 2.14 3.32
CA GLN A 343 5.18 1.15 4.27
C GLN A 343 6.71 1.22 4.35
N GLY A 344 7.28 0.96 5.53
CA GLY A 344 8.71 1.14 5.79
C GLY A 344 9.66 0.36 4.87
N ALA A 345 9.25 -0.84 4.42
CA ALA A 345 10.09 -1.67 3.55
C ALA A 345 10.22 -1.17 2.09
N LYS A 346 9.35 -0.24 1.68
CA LYS A 346 9.33 0.36 0.33
C LYS A 346 8.51 1.66 0.30
N PRO A 347 8.98 2.72 0.95
CA PRO A 347 8.36 4.04 0.85
C PRO A 347 8.46 4.55 -0.60
N GLY A 348 7.44 5.30 -1.04
CA GLY A 348 7.33 5.82 -2.41
C GLY A 348 7.01 4.77 -3.48
N GLU A 349 6.58 3.57 -3.11
CA GLU A 349 6.22 2.49 -4.03
C GLU A 349 4.93 1.77 -3.62
N GLY A 350 4.27 1.13 -4.59
CA GLY A 350 3.06 0.34 -4.37
C GLY A 350 3.28 -1.09 -3.85
N GLY A 351 2.16 -1.71 -3.48
CA GLY A 351 2.04 -3.14 -3.20
C GLY A 351 2.55 -4.01 -4.37
N GLN A 352 3.09 -5.18 -4.05
CA GLN A 352 3.56 -6.15 -5.05
C GLN A 352 3.15 -7.54 -4.63
N LEU A 353 2.40 -8.23 -5.49
CA LEU A 353 2.09 -9.64 -5.35
C LEU A 353 2.45 -10.36 -6.67
N PRO A 354 3.44 -11.26 -6.65
CA PRO A 354 3.80 -12.05 -7.82
C PRO A 354 2.63 -12.88 -8.35
N GLY A 355 2.52 -13.02 -9.68
CA GLY A 355 1.38 -13.67 -10.33
C GLY A 355 1.15 -15.12 -9.91
N HIS A 356 2.24 -15.86 -9.66
CA HIS A 356 2.17 -17.24 -9.15
C HIS A 356 1.71 -17.35 -7.69
N LYS A 357 1.42 -16.23 -7.02
CA LYS A 357 0.71 -16.16 -5.73
C LYS A 357 -0.73 -15.67 -5.88
N VAL A 358 -1.17 -15.33 -7.08
CA VAL A 358 -2.56 -14.96 -7.37
C VAL A 358 -3.29 -16.24 -7.77
N SER A 359 -3.62 -17.06 -6.77
CA SER A 359 -4.50 -18.22 -6.97
C SER A 359 -5.91 -17.77 -7.35
N GLU A 360 -6.78 -18.71 -7.75
CA GLU A 360 -8.21 -18.42 -7.99
C GLU A 360 -8.82 -17.62 -6.84
N TYR A 361 -8.63 -18.09 -5.60
CA TYR A 361 -9.19 -17.43 -4.43
C TYR A 361 -8.64 -16.02 -4.20
N ILE A 362 -7.34 -15.80 -4.44
CA ILE A 362 -6.76 -14.45 -4.35
C ILE A 362 -7.26 -13.56 -5.49
N GLY A 363 -7.47 -14.11 -6.69
CA GLY A 363 -8.08 -13.40 -7.81
C GLY A 363 -9.51 -12.94 -7.49
N PHE A 364 -10.32 -13.85 -6.92
CA PHE A 364 -11.68 -13.57 -6.43
C PHE A 364 -11.69 -12.41 -5.42
N LEU A 365 -10.87 -12.47 -4.37
CA LEU A 365 -10.83 -11.43 -3.31
C LEU A 365 -10.43 -10.05 -3.81
N ARG A 366 -9.63 -10.01 -4.88
CA ARG A 366 -9.05 -8.77 -5.41
C ARG A 366 -9.78 -8.25 -6.63
N HIS A 367 -10.83 -8.94 -7.10
CA HIS A 367 -11.49 -8.66 -8.37
C HIS A 367 -10.45 -8.53 -9.50
N SER A 368 -9.59 -9.54 -9.60
CA SER A 368 -8.46 -9.60 -10.52
C SER A 368 -8.33 -10.97 -11.17
N VAL A 369 -7.54 -11.04 -12.23
CA VAL A 369 -7.33 -12.25 -13.01
C VAL A 369 -6.35 -13.21 -12.31
N PRO A 370 -6.70 -14.49 -12.08
CA PRO A 370 -5.78 -15.49 -11.54
C PRO A 370 -4.48 -15.61 -12.37
N GLY A 371 -3.35 -15.85 -11.71
CA GLY A 371 -2.02 -16.00 -12.33
C GLY A 371 -1.34 -14.69 -12.75
N VAL A 372 -2.05 -13.56 -12.78
CA VAL A 372 -1.52 -12.27 -13.21
C VAL A 372 -0.87 -11.52 -12.04
N GLY A 373 0.35 -11.00 -12.24
CA GLY A 373 1.06 -10.24 -11.21
C GLY A 373 0.36 -8.92 -10.89
N LEU A 374 0.19 -8.61 -9.60
CA LEU A 374 -0.45 -7.38 -9.14
C LEU A 374 0.60 -6.42 -8.60
N ILE A 375 0.89 -5.38 -9.37
CA ILE A 375 1.72 -4.25 -8.95
C ILE A 375 0.78 -3.05 -8.78
N SER A 376 0.65 -2.57 -7.54
CA SER A 376 -0.18 -1.40 -7.27
C SER A 376 0.53 -0.14 -7.77
N PRO A 377 -0.24 0.89 -8.19
CA PRO A 377 0.33 2.21 -8.45
C PRO A 377 1.10 2.71 -7.22
N PRO A 378 2.22 3.44 -7.38
CA PRO A 378 2.88 4.08 -6.23
C PRO A 378 1.99 5.08 -5.49
N PRO A 379 1.31 6.04 -6.15
CA PRO A 379 0.41 6.95 -5.45
C PRO A 379 -1.00 6.37 -5.34
N HIS A 380 -1.76 6.92 -4.40
CA HIS A 380 -3.21 6.90 -4.48
C HIS A 380 -3.64 7.91 -5.56
N HIS A 381 -4.35 7.49 -6.60
CA HIS A 381 -4.74 8.41 -7.69
C HIS A 381 -5.83 9.42 -7.29
N ASP A 382 -6.36 9.29 -6.08
CA ASP A 382 -7.26 10.23 -5.40
C ASP A 382 -6.60 10.94 -4.22
N ILE A 383 -5.26 10.94 -4.16
CA ILE A 383 -4.47 11.72 -3.19
C ILE A 383 -3.23 12.29 -3.88
N TYR A 384 -3.34 13.51 -4.41
CA TYR A 384 -2.19 14.26 -4.94
C TYR A 384 -1.79 15.44 -4.06
N SER A 385 -2.59 15.73 -3.03
CA SER A 385 -2.42 16.83 -2.10
C SER A 385 -3.02 16.49 -0.73
N ILE A 386 -2.86 17.40 0.24
CA ILE A 386 -3.40 17.19 1.59
C ILE A 386 -4.93 17.34 1.62
N GLU A 387 -5.49 18.18 0.76
CA GLU A 387 -6.92 18.36 0.57
C GLU A 387 -7.58 17.14 -0.07
N ASP A 388 -6.87 16.44 -0.96
CA ASP A 388 -7.34 15.16 -1.52
C ASP A 388 -7.34 14.06 -0.46
N LEU A 389 -6.33 14.03 0.43
CA LEU A 389 -6.36 13.14 1.59
C LEU A 389 -7.56 13.45 2.49
N ALA A 390 -7.84 14.74 2.74
CA ALA A 390 -9.02 15.15 3.49
C ALA A 390 -10.31 14.71 2.80
N GLN A 391 -10.36 14.74 1.47
CA GLN A 391 -11.49 14.23 0.70
C GLN A 391 -11.65 12.72 0.87
N LEU A 392 -10.59 11.92 0.75
CA LEU A 392 -10.68 10.47 1.00
C LEU A 392 -11.08 10.15 2.44
N ILE A 393 -10.57 10.88 3.44
CA ILE A 393 -11.02 10.73 4.83
C ILE A 393 -12.53 10.98 4.93
N HIS A 394 -13.02 12.05 4.29
CA HIS A 394 -14.44 12.36 4.23
C HIS A 394 -15.24 11.24 3.54
N ASP A 395 -14.74 10.70 2.44
CA ASP A 395 -15.40 9.62 1.69
C ASP A 395 -15.57 8.37 2.54
N LEU A 396 -14.49 7.93 3.20
CA LEU A 396 -14.48 6.73 4.02
C LEU A 396 -15.36 6.89 5.27
N LYS A 397 -15.37 8.08 5.87
CA LYS A 397 -16.23 8.38 7.02
C LYS A 397 -17.71 8.46 6.64
N ASN A 398 -18.05 8.89 5.42
CA ASN A 398 -19.42 8.80 4.92
C ASN A 398 -19.81 7.34 4.66
N ALA A 399 -18.93 6.52 4.09
CA ALA A 399 -19.19 5.10 3.85
C ALA A 399 -19.40 4.31 5.17
N ASN A 400 -18.63 4.64 6.22
CA ASN A 400 -18.80 4.08 7.55
C ASN A 400 -18.54 5.16 8.62
N SER A 401 -19.63 5.75 9.15
CA SER A 401 -19.53 6.83 10.15
C SER A 401 -19.02 6.38 11.52
N ARG A 402 -19.05 5.07 11.79
CA ARG A 402 -18.63 4.48 13.07
C ARG A 402 -17.13 4.19 13.12
N ALA A 403 -16.50 3.96 11.98
CA ALA A 403 -15.09 3.58 11.92
C ALA A 403 -14.15 4.78 12.13
N ASP A 404 -13.05 4.57 12.86
CA ASP A 404 -11.96 5.54 12.93
C ASP A 404 -11.17 5.55 11.62
N ILE A 405 -10.71 6.72 11.17
CA ILE A 405 -9.86 6.82 9.96
C ILE A 405 -8.39 6.95 10.35
N SER A 406 -7.60 5.98 9.92
CA SER A 406 -6.17 5.83 10.21
C SER A 406 -5.33 6.15 8.98
N VAL A 407 -4.25 6.93 9.12
CA VAL A 407 -3.32 7.20 8.02
C VAL A 407 -1.97 6.62 8.34
N LYS A 408 -1.50 5.67 7.51
CA LYS A 408 -0.19 5.03 7.68
C LYS A 408 0.88 5.74 6.89
N LEU A 409 1.78 6.41 7.61
CA LEU A 409 2.97 7.09 7.12
C LEU A 409 4.22 6.26 7.40
N VAL A 410 5.33 6.66 6.79
CA VAL A 410 6.67 6.12 7.09
C VAL A 410 7.50 7.21 7.73
N SER A 411 8.32 6.82 8.70
CA SER A 411 9.31 7.69 9.32
C SER A 411 10.31 8.19 8.29
N GLU A 412 10.41 9.50 8.16
CA GLU A 412 11.43 10.26 7.44
C GLU A 412 11.41 11.69 7.98
N ILE A 413 12.49 12.45 7.76
CA ILE A 413 12.52 13.86 8.11
C ILE A 413 11.33 14.63 7.50
N GLY A 414 10.62 15.40 8.30
CA GLY A 414 9.47 16.20 7.87
C GLY A 414 8.12 15.50 8.06
N VAL A 415 8.11 14.23 8.46
CA VAL A 415 6.87 13.48 8.73
C VAL A 415 6.00 14.15 9.82
N GLY A 416 6.59 14.89 10.76
CA GLY A 416 5.82 15.61 11.78
C GLY A 416 4.97 16.74 11.18
N THR A 417 5.48 17.41 10.15
CA THR A 417 4.73 18.44 9.40
C THR A 417 3.56 17.80 8.64
N ILE A 418 3.82 16.66 7.98
CA ILE A 418 2.79 15.88 7.28
C ILE A 418 1.72 15.42 8.28
N ALA A 419 2.11 14.90 9.44
CA ALA A 419 1.20 14.46 10.48
C ALA A 419 0.29 15.59 11.01
N ALA A 420 0.80 16.81 11.12
CA ALA A 420 -0.02 17.97 11.46
C ALA A 420 -1.06 18.29 10.36
N GLY A 421 -0.67 18.17 9.08
CA GLY A 421 -1.59 18.24 7.94
C GLY A 421 -2.67 17.17 8.00
N VAL A 422 -2.28 15.91 8.23
CA VAL A 422 -3.16 14.75 8.35
C VAL A 422 -4.19 14.92 9.47
N ALA A 423 -3.76 15.46 10.63
CA ALA A 423 -4.66 15.77 11.73
C ALA A 423 -5.71 16.84 11.34
N LYS A 424 -5.28 17.89 10.64
CA LYS A 424 -6.17 18.95 10.11
C LYS A 424 -7.10 18.42 9.01
N ALA A 425 -6.64 17.46 8.21
CA ALA A 425 -7.40 16.73 7.19
C ALA A 425 -8.45 15.76 7.77
N LYS A 426 -8.57 15.74 9.09
CA LYS A 426 -9.60 15.05 9.87
C LYS A 426 -9.34 13.59 10.23
N ALA A 427 -8.12 13.06 10.06
CA ALA A 427 -7.82 11.70 10.51
C ALA A 427 -8.02 11.53 12.04
N ASP A 428 -8.44 10.34 12.47
CA ASP A 428 -8.60 9.98 13.89
C ASP A 428 -7.31 9.35 14.46
N HIS A 429 -6.50 8.76 13.57
CA HIS A 429 -5.36 7.94 13.93
C HIS A 429 -4.21 8.08 12.92
N ILE A 430 -2.96 8.05 13.39
CA ILE A 430 -1.76 8.07 12.53
C ILE A 430 -0.85 6.91 12.92
N VAL A 431 -0.37 6.15 11.94
CA VAL A 431 0.71 5.17 12.12
C VAL A 431 2.02 5.76 11.61
N ILE A 432 3.07 5.74 12.42
CA ILE A 432 4.44 6.00 11.97
C ILE A 432 5.17 4.66 11.85
N ALA A 433 5.45 4.25 10.62
CA ALA A 433 6.15 3.00 10.33
C ALA A 433 7.67 3.23 10.18
N GLY A 434 8.48 2.45 10.87
CA GLY A 434 9.95 2.45 10.70
C GLY A 434 10.41 1.77 9.42
N HIS A 435 11.58 2.18 8.90
CA HIS A 435 12.21 1.59 7.72
C HIS A 435 12.42 0.07 7.81
N ASP A 436 12.49 -0.46 9.03
CA ASP A 436 12.80 -1.84 9.35
C ASP A 436 11.57 -2.78 9.29
N GLY A 437 10.40 -2.25 8.91
CA GLY A 437 9.17 -3.01 8.68
C GLY A 437 9.32 -4.18 7.69
N GLY A 438 8.55 -5.25 7.90
CA GLY A 438 8.57 -6.43 7.04
C GLY A 438 7.85 -6.22 5.69
N THR A 439 8.13 -7.11 4.72
CA THR A 439 7.41 -7.17 3.43
C THR A 439 7.44 -8.58 2.84
N GLY A 440 6.37 -8.96 2.13
CA GLY A 440 6.32 -10.20 1.35
C GLY A 440 7.11 -10.12 0.05
N ALA A 441 7.15 -8.93 -0.58
CA ALA A 441 7.87 -8.66 -1.82
C ALA A 441 8.21 -7.16 -1.96
N SER A 442 9.49 -6.86 -2.20
CA SER A 442 10.01 -5.50 -2.39
C SER A 442 11.38 -5.54 -3.08
N PRO A 443 11.77 -4.51 -3.86
CA PRO A 443 13.15 -4.34 -4.28
C PRO A 443 14.10 -4.27 -3.08
N LEU A 444 15.24 -4.96 -3.17
CA LEU A 444 16.25 -4.97 -2.11
C LEU A 444 16.79 -3.55 -1.82
N SER A 445 16.92 -2.72 -2.85
CA SER A 445 17.35 -1.33 -2.71
C SER A 445 16.42 -0.52 -1.79
N SER A 446 15.11 -0.77 -1.85
CA SER A 446 14.13 -0.04 -1.03
C SER A 446 14.13 -0.55 0.40
N ILE A 447 14.27 -1.86 0.62
CA ILE A 447 14.39 -2.44 1.97
C ILE A 447 15.61 -1.87 2.71
N LYS A 448 16.69 -1.56 1.98
CA LYS A 448 17.96 -1.12 2.59
C LYS A 448 18.16 0.38 2.66
N HIS A 449 17.53 1.16 1.78
CA HIS A 449 17.92 2.55 1.57
C HIS A 449 16.74 3.53 1.50
N ALA A 450 15.55 3.15 1.95
CA ALA A 450 14.40 4.06 1.97
C ALA A 450 13.66 3.99 3.31
N GLY A 451 13.28 5.16 3.83
CA GLY A 451 12.72 5.37 5.16
C GLY A 451 13.80 5.49 6.24
N SER A 452 13.38 5.96 7.42
CA SER A 452 14.21 6.22 8.59
C SER A 452 13.75 5.40 9.82
N PRO A 453 14.57 5.27 10.88
CA PRO A 453 14.15 4.65 12.15
C PRO A 453 12.88 5.27 12.70
N TRP A 454 11.97 4.45 13.23
CA TRP A 454 10.70 4.96 13.75
C TRP A 454 10.89 5.86 14.97
N GLU A 455 11.98 5.70 15.72
CA GLU A 455 12.33 6.56 16.86
C GLU A 455 12.41 8.04 16.44
N LEU A 456 12.92 8.32 15.23
CA LEU A 456 13.02 9.67 14.69
C LEU A 456 11.65 10.24 14.33
N GLY A 457 10.92 9.55 13.45
CA GLY A 457 9.63 10.04 12.96
C GLY A 457 8.54 10.07 14.03
N LEU A 458 8.55 9.13 14.99
CA LEU A 458 7.61 9.14 16.11
C LEU A 458 7.85 10.35 17.01
N ALA A 459 9.10 10.61 17.38
CA ALA A 459 9.46 11.77 18.19
C ALA A 459 9.11 13.09 17.46
N GLU A 460 9.47 13.22 16.18
CA GLU A 460 9.13 14.41 15.37
C GLU A 460 7.61 14.64 15.29
N THR A 461 6.84 13.56 15.08
CA THR A 461 5.37 13.60 15.04
C THR A 461 4.78 14.03 16.37
N GLN A 462 5.23 13.42 17.47
CA GLN A 462 4.80 13.76 18.82
C GLN A 462 5.08 15.23 19.13
N GLN A 463 6.31 15.68 18.87
CA GLN A 463 6.74 17.05 19.13
C GLN A 463 5.92 18.06 18.32
N THR A 464 5.75 17.80 17.02
CA THR A 464 5.04 18.72 16.11
C THR A 464 3.55 18.81 16.45
N LEU A 465 2.89 17.69 16.73
CA LEU A 465 1.47 17.68 17.08
C LEU A 465 1.21 18.39 18.42
N VAL A 466 2.11 18.25 19.40
CA VAL A 466 2.00 18.96 20.69
C VAL A 466 2.20 20.47 20.50
N LEU A 467 3.23 20.88 19.74
CA LEU A 467 3.49 22.29 19.44
C LEU A 467 2.31 22.97 18.75
N ASN A 468 1.62 22.23 17.87
CA ASN A 468 0.45 22.73 17.14
C ASN A 468 -0.89 22.54 17.87
N ARG A 469 -0.90 22.00 19.10
CA ARG A 469 -2.11 21.67 19.88
C ARG A 469 -3.09 20.75 19.12
N LEU A 470 -2.54 19.80 18.37
CA LEU A 470 -3.30 18.80 17.61
C LEU A 470 -3.21 17.40 18.24
N ARG A 471 -2.27 17.18 19.17
CA ARG A 471 -1.99 15.85 19.73
C ARG A 471 -3.18 15.20 20.45
N SER A 472 -4.05 16.01 21.06
CA SER A 472 -5.27 15.54 21.73
C SER A 472 -6.21 14.76 20.81
N ARG A 473 -6.25 15.12 19.53
CA ARG A 473 -7.21 14.61 18.53
C ARG A 473 -6.80 13.31 17.85
N ILE A 474 -5.52 12.98 17.97
CA ILE A 474 -4.90 11.93 17.16
C ILE A 474 -4.37 10.86 18.05
N ARG A 475 -4.81 9.63 17.80
CA ARG A 475 -4.17 8.45 18.35
C ARG A 475 -2.95 8.08 17.50
N LEU A 476 -1.78 8.01 18.13
CA LEU A 476 -0.53 7.65 17.46
C LEU A 476 -0.22 6.17 17.67
N GLN A 477 -0.04 5.45 16.57
CA GLN A 477 0.52 4.11 16.58
C GLN A 477 1.93 4.12 15.99
N VAL A 478 2.80 3.28 16.53
CA VAL A 478 4.11 3.01 15.92
C VAL A 478 4.22 1.55 15.49
N ASP A 479 4.83 1.29 14.35
CA ASP A 479 5.26 -0.05 13.94
C ASP A 479 6.68 -0.02 13.35
N GLY A 480 7.30 -1.20 13.27
CA GLY A 480 8.72 -1.32 12.86
C GLY A 480 9.50 -2.19 13.84
N GLN A 481 9.51 -3.50 13.58
CA GLN A 481 10.33 -4.47 14.33
C GLN A 481 10.16 -4.43 15.86
N ILE A 482 9.00 -4.02 16.36
CA ILE A 482 8.63 -4.08 17.78
C ILE A 482 8.53 -5.56 18.18
N LYS A 483 9.31 -5.98 19.17
CA LYS A 483 9.53 -7.39 19.51
C LYS A 483 9.39 -7.73 20.99
N THR A 484 9.55 -6.74 21.86
CA THR A 484 9.60 -6.92 23.32
C THR A 484 8.74 -5.87 24.02
N GLY A 485 8.40 -6.10 25.29
CA GLY A 485 7.76 -5.10 26.14
C GLY A 485 8.62 -3.84 26.31
N ARG A 486 9.96 -3.98 26.29
CA ARG A 486 10.86 -2.82 26.27
C ARG A 486 10.67 -1.92 25.05
N ASP A 487 10.51 -2.49 23.84
CA ASP A 487 10.23 -1.69 22.64
C ASP A 487 8.92 -0.90 22.78
N VAL A 488 7.89 -1.53 23.37
CA VAL A 488 6.59 -0.89 23.64
C VAL A 488 6.75 0.29 24.61
N VAL A 489 7.46 0.10 25.72
CA VAL A 489 7.71 1.18 26.68
C VAL A 489 8.48 2.33 26.05
N VAL A 490 9.53 2.06 25.26
CA VAL A 490 10.27 3.12 24.56
C VAL A 490 9.37 3.88 23.58
N GLY A 491 8.54 3.17 22.80
CA GLY A 491 7.59 3.81 21.90
C GLY A 491 6.55 4.67 22.64
N ALA A 492 6.05 4.20 23.79
CA ALA A 492 5.16 4.99 24.64
C ALA A 492 5.83 6.28 25.12
N LEU A 493 7.04 6.19 25.67
CA LEU A 493 7.82 7.34 26.14
C LEU A 493 8.08 8.37 25.02
N LEU A 494 8.26 7.91 23.78
CA LEU A 494 8.39 8.76 22.60
C LEU A 494 7.06 9.31 22.05
N GLY A 495 5.90 8.81 22.53
CA GLY A 495 4.59 9.41 22.27
C GLY A 495 3.53 8.49 21.66
N ALA A 496 3.80 7.19 21.47
CA ALA A 496 2.82 6.27 20.92
C ALA A 496 1.72 5.89 21.93
N ASP A 497 0.46 5.88 21.49
CA ASP A 497 -0.69 5.35 22.21
C ASP A 497 -0.89 3.85 21.94
N GLU A 498 -0.51 3.38 20.75
CA GLU A 498 -0.72 2.02 20.22
C GLU A 498 0.51 1.45 19.48
N PHE A 499 0.56 0.13 19.30
CA PHE A 499 1.74 -0.59 18.81
C PHE A 499 1.38 -1.66 17.78
N GLY A 500 2.02 -1.59 16.61
CA GLY A 500 1.85 -2.54 15.52
C GLY A 500 2.93 -3.63 15.47
N PHE A 501 2.51 -4.88 15.38
CA PHE A 501 3.39 -6.05 15.34
C PHE A 501 3.15 -6.86 14.06
N ALA A 502 4.17 -6.98 13.20
CA ALA A 502 4.05 -7.74 11.95
C ALA A 502 4.89 -9.02 11.98
N THR A 503 6.22 -8.89 11.93
CA THR A 503 7.11 -10.06 11.80
C THR A 503 7.09 -10.98 13.00
N ALA A 504 7.03 -10.46 14.24
CA ALA A 504 7.04 -11.29 15.45
C ALA A 504 5.84 -12.24 15.53
N PRO A 505 4.57 -11.79 15.32
CA PRO A 505 3.43 -12.70 15.20
C PRO A 505 3.59 -13.77 14.10
N LEU A 506 4.13 -13.42 12.93
CA LEU A 506 4.41 -14.43 11.90
C LEU A 506 5.48 -15.45 12.31
N VAL A 507 6.49 -15.03 13.09
CA VAL A 507 7.48 -15.94 13.68
C VAL A 507 6.80 -16.88 14.68
N VAL A 508 5.90 -16.36 15.52
CA VAL A 508 5.08 -17.15 16.46
C VAL A 508 4.22 -18.19 15.73
N GLU A 509 3.66 -17.84 14.58
CA GLU A 509 2.90 -18.77 13.72
C GLU A 509 3.77 -19.83 13.02
N GLY A 510 5.10 -19.66 13.00
CA GLY A 510 6.04 -20.66 12.50
C GLY A 510 7.09 -20.12 11.53
N CYS A 511 7.11 -18.83 11.19
CA CYS A 511 8.11 -18.29 10.28
C CYS A 511 9.55 -18.48 10.80
N ILE A 512 10.43 -18.98 9.94
CA ILE A 512 11.84 -19.25 10.24
C ILE A 512 12.82 -18.26 9.58
N MET A 513 12.33 -17.10 9.11
CA MET A 513 13.14 -16.06 8.44
C MET A 513 13.98 -16.51 7.23
N MET A 514 13.47 -17.44 6.42
CA MET A 514 14.12 -17.85 5.17
C MET A 514 14.19 -16.73 4.09
N ARG A 515 13.34 -15.69 4.21
CA ARG A 515 13.27 -14.54 3.28
C ARG A 515 12.98 -14.90 1.80
N LYS A 516 12.19 -15.96 1.59
CA LYS A 516 11.71 -16.41 0.26
C LYS A 516 10.20 -16.20 0.06
N CYS A 517 9.61 -15.26 0.81
CA CYS A 517 8.17 -14.97 0.81
C CYS A 517 7.60 -14.66 -0.60
N HIS A 518 8.40 -13.99 -1.43
CA HIS A 518 8.06 -13.60 -2.79
C HIS A 518 8.11 -14.77 -3.79
N LEU A 519 8.80 -15.87 -3.47
CA LEU A 519 8.94 -17.01 -4.38
C LEU A 519 7.78 -17.99 -4.28
N ASN A 520 6.85 -17.81 -3.34
CA ASN A 520 5.79 -18.77 -3.03
C ASN A 520 6.27 -20.09 -2.41
N THR A 521 7.56 -20.20 -2.06
CA THR A 521 8.18 -21.44 -1.56
C THR A 521 8.36 -21.43 -0.04
N CYS A 522 7.39 -20.91 0.71
CA CYS A 522 7.51 -20.84 2.18
C CYS A 522 7.45 -22.25 2.78
N PRO A 523 8.50 -22.75 3.46
CA PRO A 523 8.58 -24.15 3.87
C PRO A 523 7.64 -24.53 5.02
N VAL A 524 7.02 -23.53 5.66
CA VAL A 524 6.20 -23.64 6.88
C VAL A 524 4.78 -23.14 6.69
N GLY A 525 4.33 -22.95 5.45
CA GLY A 525 2.94 -22.60 5.15
C GLY A 525 2.48 -21.18 5.54
N VAL A 526 3.39 -20.27 5.93
CA VAL A 526 3.04 -18.90 6.35
C VAL A 526 2.90 -17.95 5.15
N ALA A 527 3.93 -17.82 4.31
CA ALA A 527 4.00 -16.82 3.24
C ALA A 527 3.89 -17.44 1.84
N THR A 528 2.89 -18.28 1.62
CA THR A 528 2.68 -19.05 0.38
C THR A 528 1.20 -19.29 0.11
N GLN A 529 0.85 -19.36 -1.18
CA GLN A 529 -0.44 -19.81 -1.70
C GLN A 529 -0.37 -21.22 -2.31
N ASP A 530 0.82 -21.85 -2.30
CA ASP A 530 0.97 -23.23 -2.73
C ASP A 530 0.24 -24.18 -1.75
N PRO A 531 -0.70 -25.00 -2.22
CA PRO A 531 -1.54 -25.82 -1.34
C PRO A 531 -0.72 -26.88 -0.58
N VAL A 532 0.31 -27.47 -1.22
CA VAL A 532 1.18 -28.48 -0.59
C VAL A 532 1.99 -27.86 0.55
N LEU A 533 2.47 -26.64 0.37
CA LEU A 533 3.21 -25.93 1.41
C LEU A 533 2.30 -25.38 2.52
N ARG A 534 1.08 -24.94 2.19
CA ARG A 534 0.09 -24.48 3.19
C ARG A 534 -0.33 -25.58 4.17
N LYS A 535 -0.37 -26.85 3.74
CA LYS A 535 -0.57 -28.02 4.64
C LYS A 535 0.45 -28.10 5.78
N ARG A 536 1.62 -27.46 5.64
CA ARG A 536 2.68 -27.43 6.66
C ARG A 536 2.49 -26.34 7.70
N PHE A 537 1.45 -25.52 7.60
CA PHE A 537 1.15 -24.49 8.58
C PHE A 537 0.80 -25.11 9.95
N THR A 538 1.44 -24.61 11.01
CA THR A 538 1.28 -25.12 12.39
C THR A 538 0.95 -24.02 13.40
N GLY A 539 0.77 -22.78 12.95
CA GLY A 539 0.32 -21.68 13.81
C GLY A 539 -1.06 -21.96 14.38
N GLN A 540 -1.31 -21.44 15.58
CA GLN A 540 -2.59 -21.55 16.28
C GLN A 540 -2.89 -20.21 16.95
N PRO A 541 -4.17 -19.80 17.06
CA PRO A 541 -4.53 -18.53 17.69
C PRO A 541 -3.96 -18.40 19.11
N GLU A 542 -3.92 -19.48 19.88
CA GLU A 542 -3.43 -19.54 21.26
C GLU A 542 -1.95 -19.14 21.36
N HIS A 543 -1.13 -19.49 20.36
CA HIS A 543 0.28 -19.10 20.35
C HIS A 543 0.42 -17.58 20.22
N VAL A 544 -0.40 -16.96 19.38
CA VAL A 544 -0.42 -15.51 19.16
C VAL A 544 -1.01 -14.78 20.38
N VAL A 545 -2.06 -15.33 20.99
CA VAL A 545 -2.61 -14.84 22.26
C VAL A 545 -1.53 -14.83 23.35
N ASN A 546 -0.82 -15.94 23.54
CA ASN A 546 0.28 -16.04 24.51
C ASN A 546 1.35 -14.98 24.26
N PHE A 547 1.76 -14.79 23.00
CA PHE A 547 2.75 -13.77 22.62
C PHE A 547 2.35 -12.37 23.10
N PHE A 548 1.12 -11.93 22.78
CA PHE A 548 0.68 -10.58 23.16
C PHE A 548 0.52 -10.42 24.67
N PHE A 549 0.06 -11.45 25.38
CA PHE A 549 0.03 -11.41 26.84
C PHE A 549 1.42 -11.39 27.48
N PHE A 550 2.41 -12.10 26.91
CA PHE A 550 3.78 -12.02 27.39
C PHE A 550 4.39 -10.64 27.19
N ILE A 551 4.15 -10.00 26.03
CA ILE A 551 4.56 -8.62 25.80
C ILE A 551 3.91 -7.68 26.83
N ALA A 552 2.60 -7.81 27.04
CA ALA A 552 1.88 -6.99 28.00
C ALA A 552 2.37 -7.21 29.44
N GLU A 553 2.71 -8.44 29.82
CA GLU A 553 3.27 -8.73 31.14
C GLU A 553 4.67 -8.14 31.32
N GLU A 554 5.54 -8.21 30.30
CA GLU A 554 6.84 -7.54 30.33
C GLU A 554 6.69 -6.03 30.45
N VAL A 555 5.70 -5.43 29.77
CA VAL A 555 5.34 -4.01 29.93
C VAL A 555 4.96 -3.70 31.38
N ARG A 556 4.13 -4.55 32.02
CA ARG A 556 3.74 -4.34 33.42
C ARG A 556 4.91 -4.42 34.38
N GLU A 557 5.80 -5.40 34.19
CA GLU A 557 7.02 -5.54 34.99
C GLU A 557 7.91 -4.29 34.86
N LEU A 558 8.06 -3.75 33.65
CA LEU A 558 8.81 -2.52 33.41
C LEU A 558 8.10 -1.29 34.04
N MET A 559 6.79 -1.16 33.88
CA MET A 559 6.00 -0.09 34.50
C MET A 559 6.13 -0.11 36.03
N ALA A 560 6.05 -1.29 36.64
CA ALA A 560 6.23 -1.48 38.08
C ALA A 560 7.62 -1.00 38.53
N GLN A 561 8.68 -1.38 37.81
CA GLN A 561 10.06 -0.94 38.08
C GLN A 561 10.24 0.57 37.93
N LEU A 562 9.55 1.19 36.97
CA LEU A 562 9.60 2.65 36.76
C LEU A 562 8.80 3.44 37.80
N GLY A 563 7.92 2.77 38.56
CA GLY A 563 7.01 3.40 39.51
C GLY A 563 5.72 3.95 38.87
N ILE A 564 5.31 3.40 37.72
CA ILE A 564 4.17 3.86 36.92
C ILE A 564 3.03 2.82 36.97
N ARG A 565 1.80 3.26 37.25
CA ARG A 565 0.63 2.37 37.41
C ARG A 565 -0.26 2.29 36.18
N LYS A 566 -0.35 3.38 35.39
CA LYS A 566 -1.18 3.47 34.20
C LYS A 566 -0.32 3.66 32.96
N PHE A 567 -0.66 3.00 31.86
CA PHE A 567 0.12 3.08 30.63
C PHE A 567 0.10 4.48 30.05
N ASP A 568 -1.02 5.19 30.19
CA ASP A 568 -1.16 6.58 29.75
C ASP A 568 -0.12 7.52 30.39
N ASP A 569 0.36 7.21 31.60
CA ASP A 569 1.39 8.00 32.29
C ASP A 569 2.79 7.83 31.69
N LEU A 570 3.00 6.84 30.80
CA LEU A 570 4.22 6.71 29.99
C LEU A 570 4.21 7.67 28.80
N ILE A 571 3.03 7.99 28.25
CA ILE A 571 2.93 8.52 26.89
C ILE A 571 3.57 9.91 26.79
N GLY A 572 4.60 10.03 25.95
CA GLY A 572 5.33 11.27 25.71
C GLY A 572 6.26 11.72 26.84
N ARG A 573 6.59 10.84 27.79
CA ARG A 573 7.57 11.06 28.87
C ARG A 573 9.01 10.78 28.42
N ALA A 574 9.42 11.39 27.31
CA ALA A 574 10.78 11.25 26.78
C ALA A 574 11.89 11.73 27.74
N ASP A 575 11.54 12.46 28.81
CA ASP A 575 12.45 12.81 29.92
C ASP A 575 12.97 11.58 30.70
N LEU A 576 12.24 10.46 30.63
CA LEU A 576 12.64 9.19 31.23
C LEU A 576 13.60 8.41 30.33
N LEU A 577 13.97 8.93 29.16
CA LEU A 577 14.98 8.32 28.30
C LEU A 577 16.35 8.99 28.52
N ASP A 578 17.39 8.18 28.45
CA ASP A 578 18.79 8.61 28.43
C ASP A 578 19.61 7.75 27.45
N ILE A 579 20.87 8.11 27.28
CA ILE A 579 21.84 7.32 26.53
C ILE A 579 22.51 6.33 27.49
N LYS A 580 22.64 5.07 27.08
CA LYS A 580 23.42 4.07 27.83
C LYS A 580 24.84 4.56 28.10
N LYS A 581 25.29 4.41 29.34
CA LYS A 581 26.67 4.67 29.73
C LYS A 581 27.61 3.56 29.22
N GLY A 582 28.86 3.90 28.92
CA GLY A 582 29.90 2.92 28.61
C GLY A 582 29.84 2.32 27.20
N ILE A 583 29.32 3.05 26.20
CA ILE A 583 29.33 2.61 24.80
C ILE A 583 30.78 2.51 24.30
N GLU A 584 31.27 1.28 24.11
CA GLU A 584 32.67 1.03 23.73
C GLU A 584 32.94 1.22 22.23
N HIS A 585 31.94 0.96 21.37
CA HIS A 585 32.12 0.93 19.92
C HIS A 585 32.54 2.30 19.35
N TRP A 586 33.65 2.32 18.61
CA TRP A 586 34.31 3.56 18.18
C TRP A 586 33.46 4.45 17.26
N LYS A 587 32.57 3.90 16.43
CA LYS A 587 31.63 4.69 15.60
C LYS A 587 30.41 5.21 16.37
N ALA A 588 30.11 4.62 17.51
CA ALA A 588 28.98 5.05 18.34
C ALA A 588 29.39 6.19 19.30
N LYS A 589 30.69 6.48 19.40
CA LYS A 589 31.20 7.66 20.10
C LYS A 589 30.82 8.91 19.30
N GLY A 590 30.02 9.78 19.92
CA GLY A 590 29.53 11.02 19.30
C GLY A 590 28.08 10.99 18.85
N LEU A 591 27.36 9.88 19.05
CA LEU A 591 25.90 9.85 18.90
C LEU A 591 25.25 10.78 19.93
N ASP A 592 24.35 11.64 19.47
CA ASP A 592 23.50 12.51 20.31
C ASP A 592 22.03 12.31 19.94
N TYR A 593 21.21 12.07 20.96
CA TYR A 593 19.77 11.83 20.86
C TYR A 593 18.94 12.94 21.51
N SER A 594 19.56 14.04 21.91
CA SER A 594 18.90 15.19 22.55
C SER A 594 17.67 15.69 21.77
N ARG A 595 17.74 15.69 20.44
CA ARG A 595 16.63 16.08 19.55
C ARG A 595 15.46 15.10 19.57
N ILE A 596 15.73 13.81 19.73
CA ILE A 596 14.70 12.76 19.86
C ILE A 596 14.01 12.90 21.23
N PHE A 597 14.80 13.10 22.30
CA PHE A 597 14.30 13.17 23.66
C PHE A 597 13.67 14.53 24.01
N TYR A 598 13.76 15.51 23.11
CA TYR A 598 13.20 16.83 23.31
C TYR A 598 11.70 16.77 23.58
N ARG A 599 11.28 17.40 24.68
CA ARG A 599 9.88 17.60 25.04
C ARG A 599 9.50 19.06 24.79
N PRO A 600 8.46 19.33 23.98
CA PRO A 600 7.98 20.69 23.81
C PRO A 600 7.62 21.34 25.15
N ASN A 601 8.10 22.57 25.34
CA ASN A 601 7.77 23.40 26.49
C ASN A 601 6.39 24.06 26.28
N VAL A 602 5.34 23.32 26.64
CA VAL A 602 3.94 23.77 26.58
C VAL A 602 3.29 23.66 27.96
N PRO A 603 2.26 24.48 28.28
CA PRO A 603 1.54 24.38 29.55
C PRO A 603 0.99 22.97 29.78
N ALA A 604 0.85 22.57 31.05
CA ALA A 604 0.32 21.26 31.43
C ALA A 604 -1.11 20.99 30.90
N SER A 605 -1.85 22.04 30.58
CA SER A 605 -3.18 21.96 29.96
C SER A 605 -3.17 21.48 28.51
N VAL A 606 -2.01 21.47 27.83
CA VAL A 606 -1.89 20.95 26.46
C VAL A 606 -1.67 19.44 26.52
N PRO A 607 -2.60 18.61 26.02
CA PRO A 607 -2.46 17.16 26.07
C PRO A 607 -1.25 16.67 25.28
N ARG A 608 -0.55 15.68 25.83
CA ARG A 608 0.59 14.99 25.20
C ARG A 608 0.20 13.62 24.64
N MET A 609 -1.05 13.23 24.82
CA MET A 609 -1.64 11.98 24.37
C MET A 609 -3.04 12.22 23.82
N HIS A 610 -3.63 11.18 23.22
CA HIS A 610 -4.97 11.25 22.65
C HIS A 610 -6.02 11.35 23.77
N THR A 611 -6.89 12.36 23.70
CA THR A 611 -7.91 12.65 24.74
C THR A 611 -9.26 13.09 24.17
N GLU A 612 -9.34 13.44 22.88
CA GLU A 612 -10.58 13.91 22.25
C GLU A 612 -10.81 13.22 20.89
N ARG A 613 -12.08 13.01 20.53
CA ARG A 613 -12.46 12.54 19.19
C ARG A 613 -12.59 13.70 18.22
N GLN A 614 -12.39 13.42 16.94
CA GLN A 614 -12.56 14.41 15.89
C GLN A 614 -14.02 14.59 15.47
N ASP A 615 -14.41 15.83 15.22
CA ASP A 615 -15.65 16.16 14.51
C ASP A 615 -15.40 16.16 12.99
N HIS A 616 -16.12 15.28 12.29
CA HIS A 616 -16.04 15.07 10.84
C HIS A 616 -17.07 15.86 10.04
N GLY A 617 -17.99 16.60 10.70
CA GLY A 617 -18.97 17.45 10.02
C GLY A 617 -20.03 16.69 9.21
N LEU A 618 -20.30 15.44 9.56
CA LEU A 618 -21.19 14.55 8.81
C LEU A 618 -22.67 14.97 8.89
N GLU A 619 -23.05 15.77 9.87
CA GLU A 619 -24.40 16.30 10.03
C GLU A 619 -24.85 17.18 8.85
N LYS A 620 -23.89 17.73 8.09
CA LYS A 620 -24.14 18.58 6.91
C LYS A 620 -24.20 17.79 5.61
N ALA A 621 -23.93 16.49 5.63
CA ALA A 621 -23.99 15.66 4.43
C ALA A 621 -25.41 15.60 3.87
N LEU A 622 -25.55 15.79 2.56
CA LEU A 622 -26.83 15.69 1.86
C LEU A 622 -27.49 14.31 2.05
N ASP A 623 -26.66 13.27 2.22
CA ASP A 623 -27.11 11.91 2.46
C ASP A 623 -27.99 11.75 3.69
N ASN A 624 -27.89 12.60 4.71
CA ASN A 624 -28.83 12.53 5.83
C ASN A 624 -30.27 12.73 5.36
N GLN A 625 -30.49 13.63 4.39
CA GLN A 625 -31.79 13.83 3.76
C GLN A 625 -32.15 12.67 2.84
N LEU A 626 -31.18 12.13 2.07
CA LEU A 626 -31.42 10.98 1.19
C LEU A 626 -31.83 9.74 1.97
N ILE A 627 -31.17 9.46 3.10
CA ILE A 627 -31.49 8.34 4.00
C ILE A 627 -32.89 8.48 4.57
N ALA A 628 -33.27 9.69 5.02
CA ALA A 628 -34.60 9.94 5.55
C ALA A 628 -35.70 9.70 4.49
N LEU A 629 -35.47 10.17 3.26
CA LEU A 629 -36.42 9.97 2.15
C LEU A 629 -36.43 8.52 1.63
N ALA A 630 -35.30 7.81 1.72
CA ALA A 630 -35.16 6.41 1.31
C ALA A 630 -35.58 5.40 2.39
N ALA A 631 -36.09 5.84 3.55
CA ALA A 631 -36.49 4.95 4.64
C ALA A 631 -37.44 3.80 4.21
N PRO A 632 -38.46 4.02 3.34
CA PRO A 632 -39.31 2.92 2.86
C PRO A 632 -38.53 1.82 2.09
N ALA A 633 -37.56 2.22 1.28
CA ALA A 633 -36.68 1.30 0.57
C ALA A 633 -35.74 0.55 1.54
N LEU A 634 -35.13 1.28 2.48
CA LEU A 634 -34.22 0.71 3.47
C LEU A 634 -34.92 -0.24 4.44
N GLU A 635 -36.19 0.00 4.77
CA GLU A 635 -36.92 -0.79 5.75
C GLU A 635 -37.62 -1.99 5.12
N LYS A 636 -38.29 -1.77 3.98
CA LYS A 636 -39.24 -2.72 3.38
C LYS A 636 -38.87 -3.14 1.96
N GLY A 637 -37.84 -2.56 1.35
CA GLY A 637 -37.47 -2.82 -0.05
C GLY A 637 -38.43 -2.19 -1.07
N GLU A 638 -39.22 -1.20 -0.67
CA GLU A 638 -40.13 -0.48 -1.56
C GLU A 638 -39.37 0.42 -2.55
N ARG A 639 -39.92 0.63 -3.75
CA ARG A 639 -39.34 1.56 -4.72
C ARG A 639 -39.54 3.00 -4.29
N VAL A 640 -38.47 3.79 -4.30
CA VAL A 640 -38.46 5.20 -3.90
C VAL A 640 -37.82 6.04 -5.01
N SER A 641 -38.43 7.18 -5.31
CA SER A 641 -37.89 8.20 -6.22
C SER A 641 -37.71 9.52 -5.47
N ILE A 642 -36.53 10.15 -5.63
CA ILE A 642 -36.13 11.38 -4.93
C ILE A 642 -35.61 12.38 -5.96
N ASP A 643 -36.13 13.61 -5.94
CA ASP A 643 -35.64 14.73 -6.74
C ASP A 643 -35.12 15.84 -5.82
N LEU A 644 -33.85 16.23 -5.93
CA LEU A 644 -33.24 17.29 -5.11
C LEU A 644 -32.22 18.14 -5.90
N PRO A 645 -31.92 19.39 -5.48
CA PRO A 645 -30.81 20.14 -6.03
C PRO A 645 -29.46 19.65 -5.47
N VAL A 646 -28.38 19.84 -6.22
CA VAL A 646 -27.00 19.58 -5.78
C VAL A 646 -26.07 20.74 -6.14
N ARG A 647 -25.07 21.01 -5.29
CA ARG A 647 -24.03 22.03 -5.48
C ARG A 647 -22.66 21.43 -5.23
N ASN A 648 -21.60 22.07 -5.73
CA ASN A 648 -20.23 21.57 -5.61
C ASN A 648 -19.74 21.40 -4.16
N VAL A 649 -20.38 22.06 -3.19
CA VAL A 649 -20.14 21.86 -1.75
C VAL A 649 -20.70 20.54 -1.22
N ASN A 650 -21.65 19.92 -1.91
CA ASN A 650 -22.20 18.61 -1.61
C ASN A 650 -21.26 17.55 -2.18
N ARG A 651 -20.35 17.06 -1.34
CA ARG A 651 -19.34 16.06 -1.68
C ARG A 651 -19.84 14.68 -1.25
N THR A 652 -19.35 13.64 -1.92
CA THR A 652 -19.56 12.25 -1.48
C THR A 652 -21.04 11.85 -1.41
N VAL A 653 -21.86 12.39 -2.33
CA VAL A 653 -23.31 12.19 -2.33
C VAL A 653 -23.67 10.75 -2.72
N GLY A 654 -24.54 10.12 -1.94
CA GLY A 654 -25.03 8.74 -2.11
C GLY A 654 -24.23 7.69 -1.36
N THR A 655 -23.05 8.04 -0.83
CA THR A 655 -22.14 7.09 -0.18
C THR A 655 -22.60 6.66 1.21
N MET A 656 -23.13 7.58 2.03
CA MET A 656 -23.62 7.23 3.36
C MET A 656 -24.91 6.41 3.26
N LEU A 657 -25.77 6.74 2.29
CA LEU A 657 -26.93 5.90 1.96
C LEU A 657 -26.48 4.48 1.53
N SER A 658 -25.43 4.38 0.72
CA SER A 658 -24.87 3.09 0.30
C SER A 658 -24.33 2.28 1.47
N GLY A 659 -23.67 2.94 2.42
CA GLY A 659 -23.27 2.32 3.69
C GLY A 659 -24.47 1.72 4.43
N ARG A 660 -25.60 2.44 4.52
CA ARG A 660 -26.84 1.92 5.14
C ARG A 660 -27.41 0.71 4.41
N VAL A 661 -27.36 0.70 3.08
CA VAL A 661 -27.79 -0.47 2.29
C VAL A 661 -26.89 -1.66 2.59
N ALA A 662 -25.57 -1.49 2.53
CA ALA A 662 -24.63 -2.57 2.77
C ALA A 662 -24.66 -3.11 4.21
N GLU A 663 -24.89 -2.25 5.22
CA GLU A 663 -25.06 -2.67 6.62
C GLU A 663 -26.24 -3.63 6.82
N LYS A 664 -27.28 -3.52 5.99
CA LYS A 664 -28.53 -4.29 6.14
C LYS A 664 -28.65 -5.44 5.16
N TYR A 665 -28.13 -5.28 3.96
CA TYR A 665 -28.33 -6.20 2.83
C TYR A 665 -27.02 -6.77 2.28
N ASP A 666 -25.90 -6.55 2.98
CA ASP A 666 -24.56 -6.96 2.57
C ASP A 666 -24.22 -6.44 1.14
N HIS A 667 -23.28 -7.07 0.43
CA HIS A 667 -22.97 -6.68 -0.96
C HIS A 667 -24.10 -7.01 -1.95
N ALA A 668 -25.02 -7.92 -1.59
CA ALA A 668 -26.17 -8.24 -2.45
C ALA A 668 -27.08 -7.02 -2.67
N GLY A 669 -27.13 -6.10 -1.70
CA GLY A 669 -27.84 -4.83 -1.80
C GLY A 669 -29.34 -4.98 -2.06
N LEU A 670 -29.92 -3.99 -2.73
CA LEU A 670 -31.33 -3.96 -3.09
C LEU A 670 -31.53 -4.36 -4.56
N PRO A 671 -32.75 -4.79 -4.96
CA PRO A 671 -33.08 -4.97 -6.38
C PRO A 671 -32.81 -3.71 -7.22
N ASP A 672 -32.50 -3.88 -8.51
CA ASP A 672 -32.20 -2.74 -9.39
C ASP A 672 -33.37 -1.74 -9.46
N GLY A 673 -33.03 -0.45 -9.41
CA GLY A 673 -34.00 0.65 -9.43
C GLY A 673 -34.87 0.79 -8.18
N THR A 674 -34.53 0.14 -7.06
CA THR A 674 -35.26 0.33 -5.79
C THR A 674 -35.14 1.75 -5.27
N ILE A 675 -33.98 2.39 -5.37
CA ILE A 675 -33.82 3.81 -5.01
C ILE A 675 -33.33 4.57 -6.24
N HIS A 676 -34.16 5.47 -6.77
CA HIS A 676 -33.80 6.35 -7.88
C HIS A 676 -33.71 7.79 -7.39
N ILE A 677 -32.52 8.38 -7.45
CA ILE A 677 -32.26 9.75 -6.99
C ILE A 677 -31.87 10.59 -8.19
N ARG A 678 -32.67 11.58 -8.53
CA ARG A 678 -32.33 12.59 -9.51
C ARG A 678 -31.85 13.86 -8.82
N LEU A 679 -30.70 14.34 -9.25
CA LEU A 679 -30.04 15.53 -8.73
C LEU A 679 -29.81 16.53 -9.86
N THR A 680 -30.11 17.81 -9.61
CA THR A 680 -29.91 18.88 -10.61
C THR A 680 -28.91 19.90 -10.10
N GLY A 681 -27.87 20.19 -10.90
CA GLY A 681 -26.81 21.15 -10.58
C GLY A 681 -25.41 20.59 -10.78
N THR A 682 -24.45 21.09 -10.00
CA THR A 682 -23.03 20.67 -10.07
C THR A 682 -22.72 19.81 -8.86
N ALA A 683 -22.37 18.55 -9.01
CA ALA A 683 -21.99 17.69 -7.88
C ALA A 683 -20.55 17.96 -7.44
N GLY A 684 -20.29 17.94 -6.13
CA GLY A 684 -18.94 18.03 -5.57
C GLY A 684 -18.11 16.78 -5.85
N GLN A 685 -16.91 16.75 -5.26
CA GLN A 685 -16.00 15.61 -5.35
C GLN A 685 -16.66 14.30 -4.87
N ALA A 686 -16.28 13.18 -5.49
CA ALA A 686 -16.67 11.83 -5.09
C ALA A 686 -18.18 11.54 -5.19
N PHE A 687 -18.87 12.12 -6.16
CA PHE A 687 -20.28 11.83 -6.43
C PHE A 687 -20.52 10.34 -6.69
N GLY A 688 -21.39 9.70 -5.91
CA GLY A 688 -21.66 8.27 -6.02
C GLY A 688 -20.47 7.38 -5.65
N ALA A 689 -19.56 7.84 -4.79
CA ALA A 689 -18.49 6.98 -4.30
C ALA A 689 -19.07 5.78 -3.52
N PHE A 690 -18.53 4.59 -3.75
CA PHE A 690 -19.00 3.35 -3.13
C PHE A 690 -20.52 3.13 -3.27
N LEU A 691 -21.10 3.49 -4.42
CA LEU A 691 -22.55 3.37 -4.61
C LEU A 691 -22.98 1.91 -4.61
N ALA A 692 -23.88 1.54 -3.70
CA ALA A 692 -24.36 0.17 -3.53
C ALA A 692 -25.39 -0.23 -4.59
N ARG A 693 -25.47 -1.55 -4.85
CA ARG A 693 -26.47 -2.17 -5.72
C ARG A 693 -27.90 -1.81 -5.30
N GLY A 694 -28.72 -1.49 -6.31
CA GLY A 694 -30.11 -1.05 -6.15
C GLY A 694 -30.31 0.46 -6.02
N ILE A 695 -29.23 1.24 -5.97
CA ILE A 695 -29.27 2.71 -6.01
C ILE A 695 -28.90 3.19 -7.42
N THR A 696 -29.73 4.05 -8.00
CA THR A 696 -29.45 4.81 -9.22
C THR A 696 -29.35 6.30 -8.89
N LEU A 697 -28.22 6.92 -9.23
CA LEU A 697 -28.01 8.35 -9.20
C LEU A 697 -28.07 8.93 -10.62
N GLU A 698 -29.04 9.81 -10.88
CA GLU A 698 -29.16 10.58 -12.13
C GLU A 698 -28.78 12.04 -11.86
N LEU A 699 -27.66 12.51 -12.42
CA LEU A 699 -27.20 13.89 -12.33
C LEU A 699 -27.51 14.63 -13.63
N VAL A 700 -28.36 15.66 -13.53
CA VAL A 700 -28.66 16.61 -14.60
C VAL A 700 -27.80 17.86 -14.38
N GLY A 701 -26.67 17.91 -15.06
CA GLY A 701 -25.61 18.90 -14.87
C GLY A 701 -24.23 18.28 -15.05
N GLU A 702 -23.32 18.53 -14.11
CA GLU A 702 -21.91 18.14 -14.20
C GLU A 702 -21.35 17.68 -12.85
N GLY A 703 -20.32 16.83 -12.86
CA GLY A 703 -19.64 16.34 -11.65
C GLY A 703 -18.19 16.78 -11.58
N ASN A 704 -17.62 16.86 -10.38
CA ASN A 704 -16.17 17.09 -10.23
C ASN A 704 -15.40 15.75 -10.32
N ASP A 705 -14.22 15.65 -9.72
CA ASP A 705 -13.40 14.44 -9.72
C ASP A 705 -14.04 13.29 -8.91
N TYR A 706 -13.54 12.08 -9.16
CA TYR A 706 -13.84 10.86 -8.39
C TYR A 706 -15.30 10.37 -8.51
N VAL A 707 -16.03 10.75 -9.55
CA VAL A 707 -17.38 10.20 -9.81
C VAL A 707 -17.30 8.67 -9.84
N GLY A 708 -18.16 7.99 -9.07
CA GLY A 708 -18.20 6.53 -9.00
C GLY A 708 -16.93 5.89 -8.42
N LYS A 709 -16.10 6.62 -7.66
CA LYS A 709 -14.95 6.06 -6.95
C LYS A 709 -15.35 4.83 -6.13
N GLY A 710 -14.69 3.70 -6.34
CA GLY A 710 -15.00 2.45 -5.63
C GLY A 710 -16.43 1.93 -5.84
N LEU A 711 -17.05 2.19 -7.00
CA LEU A 711 -18.42 1.74 -7.32
C LEU A 711 -18.66 0.28 -6.92
N SER A 712 -19.76 0.03 -6.21
CA SER A 712 -20.09 -1.25 -5.57
C SER A 712 -21.49 -1.74 -6.00
N GLY A 713 -21.78 -1.66 -7.30
CA GLY A 713 -22.97 -2.24 -7.91
C GLY A 713 -24.08 -1.26 -8.27
N GLY A 714 -23.98 0.00 -7.81
CA GLY A 714 -24.93 1.05 -8.16
C GLY A 714 -24.82 1.53 -9.61
N ARG A 715 -25.80 2.34 -10.03
CA ARG A 715 -25.83 2.99 -11.35
C ARG A 715 -25.66 4.50 -11.23
N ILE A 716 -24.78 5.09 -12.03
CA ILE A 716 -24.59 6.54 -12.14
C ILE A 716 -24.87 6.98 -13.58
N ILE A 717 -25.70 8.00 -13.72
CA ILE A 717 -26.05 8.62 -15.01
C ILE A 717 -25.72 10.10 -14.88
N VAL A 718 -24.92 10.65 -15.79
CA VAL A 718 -24.63 12.10 -15.84
C VAL A 718 -24.93 12.59 -17.25
N ARG A 719 -25.78 13.62 -17.34
CA ARG A 719 -26.15 14.26 -18.59
C ARG A 719 -26.27 15.77 -18.43
N PRO A 720 -26.00 16.54 -19.50
CA PRO A 720 -26.10 17.99 -19.41
C PRO A 720 -27.54 18.44 -19.16
N GLN A 721 -27.68 19.70 -18.73
CA GLN A 721 -28.97 20.37 -18.64
C GLN A 721 -29.57 20.55 -20.05
N ALA A 722 -30.90 20.63 -20.13
CA ALA A 722 -31.61 20.74 -21.40
C ALA A 722 -31.27 22.04 -22.17
N GLU A 723 -30.74 23.05 -21.47
CA GLU A 723 -30.30 24.34 -21.98
C GLU A 723 -28.90 24.30 -22.61
N PHE A 724 -28.12 23.22 -22.40
CA PHE A 724 -26.81 23.05 -23.03
C PHE A 724 -26.96 22.97 -24.56
N ARG A 725 -26.03 23.60 -25.29
CA ARG A 725 -26.06 23.71 -26.76
C ARG A 725 -24.78 23.23 -27.44
N GLY A 726 -23.75 22.84 -26.67
CA GLY A 726 -22.52 22.29 -27.22
C GLY A 726 -22.65 20.82 -27.62
N ALA A 727 -21.64 20.30 -28.32
CA ALA A 727 -21.47 18.87 -28.57
C ALA A 727 -20.96 18.20 -27.28
N THR A 728 -21.57 17.09 -26.88
CA THR A 728 -21.23 16.44 -25.61
C THR A 728 -19.85 15.79 -25.67
N GLU A 729 -19.49 15.21 -26.81
CA GLU A 729 -18.18 14.61 -27.12
C GLU A 729 -16.99 15.60 -27.08
N ASP A 730 -17.25 16.91 -27.13
CA ASP A 730 -16.23 17.96 -27.11
C ASP A 730 -16.14 18.69 -25.74
N ASN A 731 -16.99 18.36 -24.78
CA ASN A 731 -17.14 19.12 -23.53
C ASN A 731 -17.00 18.24 -22.29
N ILE A 732 -16.21 18.71 -21.32
CA ILE A 732 -16.02 18.03 -20.05
C ILE A 732 -17.32 18.05 -19.25
N ILE A 733 -17.74 16.89 -18.77
CA ILE A 733 -18.92 16.73 -17.90
C ILE A 733 -18.56 16.20 -16.51
N ILE A 734 -17.40 15.54 -16.39
CA ILE A 734 -16.87 15.04 -15.12
C ILE A 734 -15.35 15.24 -15.03
N GLY A 735 -14.83 15.33 -13.81
CA GLY A 735 -13.41 15.49 -13.54
C GLY A 735 -12.57 14.22 -13.72
N ASN A 736 -11.50 14.13 -12.95
CA ASN A 736 -10.45 13.12 -13.04
C ASN A 736 -10.71 11.89 -12.15
N THR A 737 -9.95 10.83 -12.39
CA THR A 737 -9.90 9.62 -11.52
C THR A 737 -11.29 9.02 -11.28
N VAL A 738 -12.15 9.13 -12.29
CA VAL A 738 -13.51 8.56 -12.32
C VAL A 738 -13.41 7.05 -12.24
N LEU A 739 -14.32 6.40 -11.50
CA LEU A 739 -14.35 4.95 -11.32
C LEU A 739 -13.09 4.36 -10.67
N TYR A 740 -12.33 5.14 -9.92
CA TYR A 740 -11.10 4.65 -9.32
C TYR A 740 -11.34 3.43 -8.43
N GLY A 741 -10.75 2.29 -8.83
CA GLY A 741 -10.84 1.05 -8.07
C GLY A 741 -12.22 0.39 -8.10
N ALA A 742 -13.13 0.80 -8.96
CA ALA A 742 -14.52 0.31 -8.98
C ALA A 742 -14.61 -1.22 -9.15
N THR A 743 -15.56 -1.88 -8.49
CA THR A 743 -15.63 -3.35 -8.42
C THR A 743 -16.92 -3.96 -8.97
N GLU A 744 -18.01 -3.21 -9.11
CA GLU A 744 -19.14 -3.54 -9.99
C GLU A 744 -20.04 -2.31 -10.16
N GLY A 745 -20.99 -2.37 -11.10
CA GLY A 745 -21.97 -1.31 -11.36
C GLY A 745 -21.84 -0.68 -12.75
N GLU A 746 -22.68 0.32 -13.03
CA GLU A 746 -22.80 0.93 -14.35
C GLU A 746 -22.68 2.45 -14.29
N VAL A 747 -21.96 3.05 -15.24
CA VAL A 747 -21.80 4.50 -15.37
C VAL A 747 -22.05 4.95 -16.81
N TYR A 748 -22.93 5.92 -17.01
CA TYR A 748 -23.30 6.48 -18.32
C TYR A 748 -23.14 8.00 -18.32
N LEU A 749 -22.26 8.52 -19.19
CA LEU A 749 -21.76 9.90 -19.11
C LEU A 749 -21.87 10.57 -20.48
N ALA A 750 -22.84 11.47 -20.65
CA ALA A 750 -23.00 12.23 -21.89
C ALA A 750 -22.04 13.42 -21.94
N GLY A 751 -20.75 13.12 -22.01
CA GLY A 751 -19.68 14.08 -22.21
C GLY A 751 -18.28 13.51 -21.96
N VAL A 752 -17.28 14.37 -21.92
CA VAL A 752 -15.86 14.02 -21.74
C VAL A 752 -15.51 13.88 -20.25
N GLY A 753 -14.80 12.81 -19.90
CA GLY A 753 -14.18 12.63 -18.59
C GLY A 753 -12.73 13.12 -18.57
N GLY A 754 -12.25 13.54 -17.39
CA GLY A 754 -10.88 14.00 -17.20
C GLY A 754 -9.81 12.89 -17.32
N GLU A 755 -8.64 13.17 -16.76
CA GLU A 755 -7.52 12.23 -16.72
C GLU A 755 -7.83 11.00 -15.86
N ARG A 756 -7.15 9.88 -16.14
CA ARG A 756 -7.22 8.64 -15.36
C ARG A 756 -8.63 8.08 -15.22
N PHE A 757 -9.45 8.28 -16.24
CA PHE A 757 -10.76 7.66 -16.32
C PHE A 757 -10.65 6.14 -16.19
N ALA A 758 -11.45 5.54 -15.30
CA ALA A 758 -11.46 4.10 -15.01
C ALA A 758 -10.11 3.55 -14.54
N VAL A 759 -9.27 4.38 -13.91
CA VAL A 759 -8.02 3.91 -13.30
C VAL A 759 -8.30 2.82 -12.27
N ARG A 760 -7.59 1.70 -12.35
CA ARG A 760 -7.80 0.53 -11.49
C ARG A 760 -9.23 -0.03 -11.51
N ASN A 761 -10.03 0.19 -12.57
CA ASN A 761 -11.34 -0.45 -12.69
C ASN A 761 -11.19 -1.98 -12.65
N SER A 762 -11.99 -2.62 -11.80
CA SER A 762 -11.91 -4.03 -11.45
C SER A 762 -13.20 -4.79 -11.80
N GLY A 763 -14.22 -4.13 -12.34
CA GLY A 763 -15.49 -4.80 -12.66
C GLY A 763 -16.64 -3.89 -13.09
N ALA A 764 -16.50 -2.57 -13.01
CA ALA A 764 -17.57 -1.66 -13.44
C ALA A 764 -17.64 -1.54 -14.96
N THR A 765 -18.85 -1.25 -15.43
CA THR A 765 -19.16 -0.97 -16.83
C THR A 765 -19.36 0.53 -17.03
N ALA A 766 -18.73 1.11 -18.06
CA ALA A 766 -18.83 2.54 -18.33
C ALA A 766 -19.03 2.85 -19.82
N VAL A 767 -19.85 3.87 -20.10
CA VAL A 767 -19.93 4.53 -21.40
C VAL A 767 -19.70 6.03 -21.22
N VAL A 768 -18.75 6.58 -21.96
CA VAL A 768 -18.33 7.98 -21.91
C VAL A 768 -18.05 8.50 -23.32
N GLU A 769 -18.13 9.80 -23.56
CA GLU A 769 -18.03 10.38 -24.91
C GLU A 769 -16.65 10.98 -25.23
N GLY A 770 -15.69 10.81 -24.33
CA GLY A 770 -14.29 11.15 -24.50
C GLY A 770 -13.55 11.05 -23.17
N VAL A 771 -12.23 10.91 -23.17
CA VAL A 771 -11.43 10.84 -21.95
C VAL A 771 -10.09 11.55 -22.08
N GLY A 772 -9.57 12.07 -20.98
CA GLY A 772 -8.21 12.64 -20.91
C GLY A 772 -7.08 11.60 -20.97
N ASP A 773 -5.88 12.01 -20.58
CA ASP A 773 -4.70 11.14 -20.52
C ASP A 773 -4.90 10.00 -19.51
N HIS A 774 -4.23 8.86 -19.74
CA HIS A 774 -4.21 7.71 -18.82
C HIS A 774 -5.56 6.99 -18.64
N GLY A 775 -6.45 7.05 -19.63
CA GLY A 775 -7.69 6.25 -19.61
C GLY A 775 -7.41 4.76 -19.45
N CYS A 776 -8.20 4.07 -18.61
CA CYS A 776 -8.07 2.65 -18.28
C CYS A 776 -6.71 2.22 -17.70
N GLU A 777 -5.96 3.15 -17.10
CA GLU A 777 -4.67 2.85 -16.45
C GLU A 777 -4.87 1.80 -15.34
N TYR A 778 -4.06 0.74 -15.33
CA TYR A 778 -4.14 -0.37 -14.37
C TYR A 778 -5.50 -1.09 -14.28
N MET A 779 -6.38 -1.00 -15.29
CA MET A 779 -7.66 -1.72 -15.28
C MET A 779 -7.44 -3.26 -15.26
N THR A 780 -8.17 -3.96 -14.39
CA THR A 780 -8.08 -5.42 -14.18
C THR A 780 -9.39 -6.17 -14.44
N GLY A 781 -10.48 -5.46 -14.71
CA GLY A 781 -11.79 -6.03 -15.00
C GLY A 781 -12.80 -4.97 -15.41
N GLY A 782 -13.96 -5.41 -15.89
CA GLY A 782 -15.04 -4.52 -16.37
C GLY A 782 -14.98 -4.22 -17.87
N THR A 783 -15.87 -3.34 -18.31
CA THR A 783 -16.04 -2.97 -19.72
C THR A 783 -16.13 -1.45 -19.86
N VAL A 784 -15.27 -0.83 -20.68
CA VAL A 784 -15.29 0.63 -20.90
C VAL A 784 -15.56 0.92 -22.37
N VAL A 785 -16.51 1.80 -22.68
CA VAL A 785 -16.81 2.27 -24.03
C VAL A 785 -16.55 3.77 -24.10
N VAL A 786 -15.71 4.19 -25.05
CA VAL A 786 -15.40 5.60 -25.31
C VAL A 786 -15.92 5.98 -26.70
N LEU A 787 -16.89 6.89 -26.75
CA LEU A 787 -17.59 7.33 -27.97
C LEU A 787 -16.99 8.59 -28.62
N GLY A 788 -15.72 8.87 -28.33
CA GLY A 788 -14.98 10.03 -28.83
C GLY A 788 -13.49 9.94 -28.51
N GLN A 789 -12.79 11.08 -28.51
CA GLN A 789 -11.33 11.12 -28.43
C GLN A 789 -10.79 10.67 -27.05
N THR A 790 -9.61 10.03 -27.07
CA THR A 790 -8.85 9.68 -25.86
C THR A 790 -7.58 10.54 -25.73
N GLY A 791 -7.09 10.73 -24.51
CA GLY A 791 -5.74 11.22 -24.27
C GLY A 791 -4.66 10.15 -24.47
N ARG A 792 -3.42 10.52 -24.14
CA ARG A 792 -2.20 9.71 -24.27
C ARG A 792 -2.10 8.64 -23.19
N ASN A 793 -1.25 7.64 -23.44
CA ASN A 793 -0.91 6.57 -22.51
C ASN A 793 -2.14 5.77 -22.03
N PHE A 794 -3.15 5.66 -22.90
CA PHE A 794 -4.34 4.85 -22.64
C PHE A 794 -3.96 3.38 -22.42
N ALA A 795 -4.65 2.70 -21.51
CA ALA A 795 -4.45 1.28 -21.15
C ALA A 795 -3.07 0.94 -20.57
N ALA A 796 -2.29 1.91 -20.10
CA ALA A 796 -1.02 1.64 -19.42
C ALA A 796 -1.24 0.79 -18.16
N GLY A 797 -0.58 -0.37 -18.08
CA GLY A 797 -0.76 -1.27 -16.94
C GLY A 797 -2.07 -2.07 -16.95
N MET A 798 -2.89 -1.96 -18.00
CA MET A 798 -4.16 -2.67 -18.11
C MET A 798 -3.90 -4.17 -18.28
N SER A 799 -4.39 -4.97 -17.34
CA SER A 799 -4.13 -6.41 -17.27
C SER A 799 -5.40 -7.27 -17.27
N GLY A 800 -6.58 -6.65 -17.31
CA GLY A 800 -7.88 -7.34 -17.35
C GLY A 800 -9.04 -6.43 -17.71
N GLY A 801 -10.12 -7.03 -18.23
CA GLY A 801 -11.26 -6.31 -18.80
C GLY A 801 -11.07 -5.94 -20.27
N VAL A 802 -12.06 -5.26 -20.85
CA VAL A 802 -12.06 -4.83 -22.26
C VAL A 802 -12.44 -3.36 -22.35
N ALA A 803 -11.80 -2.64 -23.28
CA ALA A 803 -12.25 -1.31 -23.68
C ALA A 803 -12.56 -1.27 -25.18
N TYR A 804 -13.61 -0.55 -25.56
CA TYR A 804 -13.96 -0.24 -26.95
C TYR A 804 -13.82 1.26 -27.16
N VAL A 805 -13.00 1.66 -28.12
CA VAL A 805 -12.70 3.08 -28.39
C VAL A 805 -13.10 3.40 -29.81
N LEU A 806 -13.87 4.46 -29.98
CA LEU A 806 -14.20 5.01 -31.30
C LEU A 806 -13.00 5.77 -31.86
N ASP A 807 -12.31 5.21 -32.86
CA ASP A 807 -11.11 5.77 -33.50
C ASP A 807 -11.46 6.39 -34.85
N GLU A 808 -12.00 7.60 -34.84
CA GLU A 808 -12.49 8.27 -36.06
C GLU A 808 -11.37 8.74 -36.98
N ASP A 809 -10.24 9.15 -36.40
CA ASP A 809 -9.10 9.71 -37.11
C ASP A 809 -8.04 8.63 -37.46
N GLY A 810 -8.20 7.41 -36.97
CA GLY A 810 -7.28 6.30 -37.20
C GLY A 810 -5.93 6.47 -36.47
N THR A 811 -5.88 7.32 -35.43
CA THR A 811 -4.63 7.65 -34.72
C THR A 811 -4.59 7.14 -33.28
N PHE A 812 -5.61 6.42 -32.82
CA PHE A 812 -5.68 5.92 -31.44
C PHE A 812 -4.46 5.07 -31.03
N GLU A 813 -3.86 4.30 -31.94
CA GLU A 813 -2.66 3.50 -31.66
C GLU A 813 -1.51 4.37 -31.11
N GLN A 814 -1.34 5.60 -31.59
CA GLN A 814 -0.29 6.52 -31.12
C GLN A 814 -0.52 7.02 -29.69
N ARG A 815 -1.77 6.95 -29.22
CA ARG A 815 -2.21 7.37 -27.89
C ARG A 815 -2.32 6.18 -26.93
N CYS A 816 -2.33 4.95 -27.43
CA CYS A 816 -2.41 3.73 -26.63
C CYS A 816 -1.03 3.22 -26.18
N ASN A 817 -0.93 2.74 -24.94
CA ASN A 817 0.27 2.09 -24.45
C ASN A 817 0.29 0.60 -24.80
N MET A 818 0.99 0.26 -25.88
CA MET A 818 1.06 -1.09 -26.44
C MET A 818 1.92 -2.09 -25.62
N ALA A 819 2.37 -1.74 -24.40
CA ALA A 819 3.26 -2.62 -23.63
C ALA A 819 2.58 -3.90 -23.11
N GLN A 820 1.25 -3.90 -22.92
CA GLN A 820 0.50 -5.01 -22.31
C GLN A 820 -0.83 -5.33 -23.02
N VAL A 821 -1.19 -4.57 -24.05
CA VAL A 821 -2.47 -4.70 -24.75
C VAL A 821 -2.27 -4.82 -26.25
N ALA A 822 -3.21 -5.48 -26.91
CA ALA A 822 -3.38 -5.47 -28.36
C ALA A 822 -4.60 -4.62 -28.75
N LEU A 823 -4.54 -4.06 -29.96
CA LEU A 823 -5.66 -3.39 -30.61
C LEU A 823 -6.24 -4.34 -31.66
N GLU A 824 -7.55 -4.54 -31.63
CA GLU A 824 -8.26 -5.45 -32.53
C GLU A 824 -9.43 -4.73 -33.21
N PRO A 825 -9.65 -4.91 -34.53
CA PRO A 825 -10.86 -4.44 -35.17
C PRO A 825 -12.07 -5.25 -34.67
N LEU A 826 -13.28 -4.67 -34.74
CA LEU A 826 -14.50 -5.41 -34.45
C LEU A 826 -14.92 -6.28 -35.65
N PRO A 827 -14.94 -7.62 -35.52
CA PRO A 827 -15.43 -8.51 -36.59
C PRO A 827 -16.92 -8.27 -36.86
N GLU A 828 -17.41 -8.60 -38.06
CA GLU A 828 -18.86 -8.66 -38.34
C GLU A 828 -19.51 -9.75 -37.48
N GLU A 829 -20.69 -9.50 -36.90
CA GLU A 829 -21.42 -10.47 -36.06
C GLU A 829 -21.51 -11.90 -36.68
N PHE A 830 -21.62 -12.00 -38.02
CA PHE A 830 -21.63 -13.28 -38.74
C PHE A 830 -20.25 -13.96 -38.79
N GLU A 831 -19.17 -13.20 -38.92
CA GLU A 831 -17.79 -13.72 -38.86
C GLU A 831 -17.34 -13.99 -37.42
N ALA A 832 -17.83 -13.23 -36.43
CA ALA A 832 -17.58 -13.44 -35.00
C ALA A 832 -18.28 -14.69 -34.43
N ARG A 833 -19.33 -15.18 -35.11
CA ARG A 833 -20.04 -16.41 -34.73
C ARG A 833 -19.42 -17.67 -35.33
N LYS A 834 -18.69 -17.57 -36.45
CA LYS A 834 -18.03 -18.70 -37.13
C LYS A 834 -16.92 -19.30 -36.24
N GLY A 835 -17.27 -20.35 -35.50
CA GLY A 835 -16.33 -21.11 -34.65
C GLY A 835 -16.45 -20.85 -33.15
N SER A 836 -17.43 -20.04 -32.70
CA SER A 836 -17.73 -19.86 -31.27
C SER A 836 -18.60 -21.00 -30.71
N GLU A 837 -18.52 -21.28 -29.40
CA GLU A 837 -19.37 -22.27 -28.69
C GLU A 837 -20.88 -21.98 -28.78
N SER A 838 -21.25 -20.76 -29.23
CA SER A 838 -22.64 -20.35 -29.42
C SER A 838 -23.28 -20.90 -30.72
N GLY A 839 -22.51 -21.59 -31.56
CA GLY A 839 -22.96 -22.49 -32.64
C GLY A 839 -23.20 -21.87 -34.02
N ASP A 840 -23.05 -22.72 -35.06
CA ASP A 840 -23.81 -22.70 -36.33
C ASP A 840 -23.82 -24.12 -37.01
N ASP A 841 -23.81 -25.20 -36.20
CA ASP A 841 -23.44 -26.60 -36.54
C ASP A 841 -21.93 -26.88 -36.71
N LEU A 842 -21.53 -28.03 -36.15
CA LEU A 842 -20.19 -28.54 -35.88
C LEU A 842 -19.19 -28.46 -37.06
N GLU A 843 -18.00 -27.89 -36.82
CA GLU A 843 -16.67 -28.53 -36.91
C GLU A 843 -15.54 -27.47 -36.89
N SER A 844 -14.62 -27.62 -35.93
CA SER A 844 -13.50 -26.71 -35.66
C SER A 844 -12.32 -26.91 -36.60
N PHE A 845 -11.69 -25.83 -37.08
CA PHE A 845 -10.24 -25.76 -37.28
C PHE A 845 -9.71 -24.31 -37.15
N GLY A 846 -9.11 -23.99 -35.99
CA GLY A 846 -7.87 -23.20 -36.01
C GLY A 846 -7.84 -21.75 -35.49
N ARG A 847 -8.88 -21.20 -34.85
CA ARG A 847 -8.81 -20.03 -33.94
C ARG A 847 -9.92 -20.15 -32.90
N VAL A 848 -9.58 -20.06 -31.61
CA VAL A 848 -10.59 -19.97 -30.53
C VAL A 848 -10.97 -18.50 -30.41
N ASP A 849 -12.21 -18.15 -30.72
CA ASP A 849 -12.75 -16.83 -30.38
C ASP A 849 -12.93 -16.74 -28.86
N ILE A 850 -12.22 -15.81 -28.24
CA ILE A 850 -12.22 -15.62 -26.79
C ILE A 850 -13.17 -14.46 -26.47
N ASP A 851 -14.39 -14.80 -26.08
CA ASP A 851 -15.44 -13.82 -25.78
C ASP A 851 -15.34 -13.26 -24.37
N HIS A 852 -15.36 -11.93 -24.26
CA HIS A 852 -15.53 -11.25 -22.98
C HIS A 852 -16.99 -11.45 -22.51
N LEU A 853 -17.17 -11.79 -21.23
CA LEU A 853 -18.50 -12.10 -20.66
C LEU A 853 -19.25 -13.27 -21.36
N GLY A 854 -18.58 -14.05 -22.22
CA GLY A 854 -19.23 -15.11 -23.01
C GLY A 854 -20.23 -14.57 -24.03
N MET A 855 -20.06 -13.33 -24.48
CA MET A 855 -20.90 -12.68 -25.49
C MET A 855 -20.02 -12.09 -26.60
N GLY A 856 -20.53 -12.10 -27.84
CA GLY A 856 -19.83 -11.46 -28.96
C GLY A 856 -19.66 -9.94 -28.76
N ASP A 857 -18.49 -9.42 -29.14
CA ASP A 857 -18.12 -8.02 -28.92
C ASP A 857 -19.14 -7.00 -29.48
N GLU A 858 -19.70 -7.28 -30.65
CA GLU A 858 -20.70 -6.41 -31.30
C GLU A 858 -21.97 -6.25 -30.45
N LEU A 859 -22.44 -7.36 -29.85
CA LEU A 859 -23.62 -7.38 -28.99
C LEU A 859 -23.40 -6.59 -27.70
N ILE A 860 -22.22 -6.74 -27.09
CA ILE A 860 -21.83 -5.99 -25.88
C ILE A 860 -21.80 -4.50 -26.19
N LEU A 861 -21.06 -4.11 -27.23
CA LEU A 861 -20.85 -2.71 -27.56
C LEU A 861 -22.18 -2.02 -27.93
N LYS A 862 -22.95 -2.62 -28.84
CA LYS A 862 -24.23 -2.05 -29.27
C LYS A 862 -25.20 -1.92 -28.10
N GLY A 863 -25.33 -2.96 -27.27
CA GLY A 863 -26.20 -2.94 -26.09
C GLY A 863 -25.81 -1.87 -25.08
N LEU A 864 -24.50 -1.60 -24.91
CA LEU A 864 -24.02 -0.52 -24.04
C LEU A 864 -24.35 0.87 -24.59
N ILE A 865 -24.20 1.07 -25.90
CA ILE A 865 -24.53 2.34 -26.56
C ILE A 865 -26.04 2.58 -26.54
N GLU A 866 -26.87 1.55 -26.73
CA GLU A 866 -28.33 1.63 -26.58
C GLU A 866 -28.74 2.04 -25.16
N ARG A 867 -28.12 1.44 -24.14
CA ARG A 867 -28.36 1.84 -22.74
C ARG A 867 -27.91 3.29 -22.49
N HIS A 868 -26.74 3.68 -23.01
CA HIS A 868 -26.24 5.04 -22.91
C HIS A 868 -27.20 6.05 -23.55
N ALA A 869 -27.65 5.82 -24.78
CA ALA A 869 -28.63 6.65 -25.47
C ALA A 869 -29.96 6.75 -24.70
N ARG A 870 -30.43 5.63 -24.11
CA ARG A 870 -31.66 5.58 -23.31
C ARG A 870 -31.53 6.38 -22.02
N PHE A 871 -30.43 6.23 -21.29
CA PHE A 871 -30.27 6.82 -19.96
C PHE A 871 -29.85 8.29 -20.00
N THR A 872 -29.03 8.68 -20.97
CA THR A 872 -28.46 10.03 -21.04
C THR A 872 -29.13 10.93 -22.06
N ALA A 873 -29.94 10.36 -22.97
CA ALA A 873 -30.46 11.04 -24.16
C ALA A 873 -29.35 11.59 -25.08
N SER A 874 -28.15 10.99 -25.04
CA SER A 874 -26.98 11.37 -25.85
C SER A 874 -27.30 11.46 -27.35
N PRO A 875 -27.09 12.64 -27.98
CA PRO A 875 -27.16 12.78 -29.43
C PRO A 875 -26.12 11.93 -30.14
N ARG A 876 -24.88 11.89 -29.61
CA ARG A 876 -23.76 11.12 -30.15
C ARG A 876 -24.05 9.64 -30.22
N ALA A 877 -24.60 9.07 -29.15
CA ALA A 877 -24.98 7.67 -29.09
C ALA A 877 -26.07 7.33 -30.11
N ARG A 878 -27.07 8.21 -30.28
CA ARG A 878 -28.13 8.02 -31.28
C ARG A 878 -27.58 8.04 -32.69
N GLU A 879 -26.72 9.00 -33.02
CA GLU A 879 -26.07 9.06 -34.33
C GLU A 879 -25.31 7.77 -34.67
N ILE A 880 -24.57 7.23 -33.70
CA ILE A 880 -23.82 5.97 -33.84
C ILE A 880 -24.78 4.80 -34.11
N LEU A 881 -25.88 4.72 -33.36
CA LEU A 881 -26.87 3.65 -33.52
C LEU A 881 -27.62 3.73 -34.85
N ASP A 882 -27.99 4.94 -35.28
CA ASP A 882 -28.71 5.19 -36.53
C ASP A 882 -27.88 4.79 -37.76
N HIS A 883 -26.54 4.88 -37.66
CA HIS A 883 -25.60 4.53 -38.74
C HIS A 883 -24.62 3.42 -38.32
N TRP A 884 -25.12 2.43 -37.55
CA TRP A 884 -24.30 1.39 -36.91
C TRP A 884 -23.31 0.69 -37.83
N ILE A 885 -23.74 0.28 -39.03
CA ILE A 885 -22.90 -0.45 -40.00
C ILE A 885 -21.64 0.35 -40.34
N THR A 886 -21.75 1.68 -40.45
CA THR A 886 -20.62 2.55 -40.74
C THR A 886 -19.77 2.78 -39.49
N TRP A 887 -20.39 3.12 -38.37
CA TRP A 887 -19.67 3.46 -37.14
C TRP A 887 -18.95 2.27 -36.51
N ARG A 888 -19.49 1.05 -36.58
CA ARG A 888 -18.86 -0.15 -36.00
C ARG A 888 -17.45 -0.38 -36.55
N THR A 889 -17.22 -0.04 -37.82
CA THR A 889 -15.91 -0.26 -38.48
C THR A 889 -14.80 0.67 -37.97
N LYS A 890 -15.17 1.73 -37.26
CA LYS A 890 -14.25 2.70 -36.64
C LYS A 890 -13.93 2.39 -35.18
N PHE A 891 -14.58 1.40 -34.58
CA PHE A 891 -14.30 1.01 -33.21
C PHE A 891 -13.11 0.04 -33.15
N VAL A 892 -12.26 0.27 -32.16
CA VAL A 892 -11.11 -0.58 -31.83
C VAL A 892 -11.33 -1.21 -30.46
N LYS A 893 -11.17 -2.52 -30.38
CA LYS A 893 -11.13 -3.27 -29.13
C LYS A 893 -9.72 -3.25 -28.56
N VAL A 894 -9.61 -2.88 -27.28
CA VAL A 894 -8.36 -2.94 -26.50
C VAL A 894 -8.40 -4.20 -25.64
N MET A 895 -7.51 -5.15 -25.94
CA MET A 895 -7.47 -6.47 -25.29
C MET A 895 -6.13 -6.73 -24.59
N PRO A 896 -6.09 -6.88 -23.26
CA PRO A 896 -4.87 -7.22 -22.54
C PRO A 896 -4.36 -8.64 -22.85
N HIS A 897 -3.05 -8.79 -23.03
CA HIS A 897 -2.43 -10.08 -23.36
C HIS A 897 -2.63 -11.12 -22.24
N GLU A 898 -2.42 -10.71 -20.99
CA GLU A 898 -2.55 -11.57 -19.81
C GLU A 898 -4.00 -12.01 -19.59
N TYR A 899 -4.95 -11.12 -19.85
CA TYR A 899 -6.38 -11.44 -19.75
C TYR A 899 -6.80 -12.45 -20.81
N ARG A 900 -6.33 -12.28 -22.06
CA ARG A 900 -6.56 -13.26 -23.12
C ARG A 900 -6.01 -14.63 -22.73
N ARG A 901 -4.78 -14.68 -22.21
CA ARG A 901 -4.17 -15.95 -21.75
C ARG A 901 -5.05 -16.61 -20.70
N ALA A 902 -5.47 -15.85 -19.68
CA ALA A 902 -6.29 -16.39 -18.60
C ALA A 902 -7.66 -16.88 -19.08
N LEU A 903 -8.32 -16.16 -20.00
CA LEU A 903 -9.59 -16.61 -20.57
C LEU A 903 -9.43 -17.90 -21.39
N ALA A 904 -8.34 -18.04 -22.14
CA ALA A 904 -8.01 -19.28 -22.87
C ALA A 904 -7.80 -20.45 -21.91
N GLU A 905 -6.98 -20.26 -20.87
CA GLU A 905 -6.75 -21.27 -19.83
C GLU A 905 -8.06 -21.69 -19.12
N MET A 906 -8.95 -20.73 -18.84
CA MET A 906 -10.27 -21.00 -18.24
C MET A 906 -11.22 -21.74 -19.19
N ALA A 907 -11.16 -21.47 -20.50
CA ALA A 907 -11.94 -22.19 -21.50
C ALA A 907 -11.46 -23.64 -21.63
N GLU A 908 -10.14 -23.85 -21.73
CA GLU A 908 -9.53 -25.19 -21.74
C GLU A 908 -9.88 -26.01 -20.49
N GLN A 909 -9.81 -25.40 -19.30
CA GLN A 909 -10.19 -26.06 -18.05
C GLN A 909 -11.67 -26.45 -18.01
N ARG A 910 -12.57 -25.58 -18.49
CA ARG A 910 -14.00 -25.90 -18.59
C ARG A 910 -14.25 -27.05 -19.56
N GLN A 911 -13.59 -27.06 -20.71
CA GLN A 911 -13.68 -28.15 -21.67
C GLN A 911 -13.19 -29.48 -21.06
N GLN A 912 -12.06 -29.48 -20.37
CA GLN A 912 -11.54 -30.67 -19.68
C GLN A 912 -12.49 -31.17 -18.57
N GLN A 913 -13.15 -30.25 -17.85
CA GLN A 913 -14.14 -30.62 -16.83
C GLN A 913 -15.41 -31.21 -17.46
N LEU A 914 -15.86 -30.66 -18.59
CA LEU A 914 -17.00 -31.19 -19.35
C LEU A 914 -16.69 -32.55 -19.98
N GLU A 915 -15.45 -32.78 -20.45
CA GLU A 915 -15.00 -34.08 -20.97
C GLU A 915 -14.82 -35.14 -19.87
N ALA A 916 -14.55 -34.71 -18.63
CA ALA A 916 -14.40 -35.60 -17.48
C ALA A 916 -15.71 -35.92 -16.75
N ALA A 917 -16.78 -35.13 -16.97
CA ALA A 917 -18.11 -35.31 -16.40
C ALA A 917 -19.00 -36.16 -17.31
#